data_AF-A0AAD5XHH8-F1
#
_entry.id   AF-A0AAD5XHH8-F1
#
_cell.length_a   1.000
_cell.length_b   1.000
_cell.length_c   1.000
_cell.angle_alpha   90.00
_cell.angle_beta   90.00
_cell.angle_gamma   90.00
#
_symmetry.space_group_name_H-M   'P 1'
#
loop_
_entity.id
_entity.type
_entity.pdbx_description
1 polymer ?
#
loop_
_entity_poly.entity_id
_entity_poly.type
_entity_poly.pdbx_seq_one_letter_code
_entity_poly.pdbx_strand_id
1 'polypeptide(L)'
;MDDDLDDILDELATTNAKPTSSNQLSLSDSKARQNNANTVQANTNLNINANTNADEEFERQLALGMEKLLTGLAAADAQSPDSSSGSIDSVKVKETMDALLGSIGAKKSPSASVSKANQSSTNKSQQSAPANPAFDFHAAISDTLSQLKDSKEKVETELKENPADVPEDMEAMMKDLEEMMGSAEFEDMFGDVMGQLMSRDLLYEPMKDLAMKYPEYLAENQSSLSRDDYARFESQSVIVSQIIQIYDDPAISGDSEQKRVADLMQKMQELGNPPEGMMADLAPGFEMGPDGLPKLPAGIPGVEGNPDCSIIVIHDRDKKLRDIVAAATTVSLSPHRKHIPANKDLVFGKTFADHMLDVNWDSKNGWAAPEIKPYGNLSIAPSATVFHYGVECFEGMKAYKDKSGSIRLFRPDMNMNRLFRSCQRLALPEFNKDELLKSIEQLLLVDERWIPSERGYSLYLRPTAIATQESLGVGASSNAKIFVIASPVGPYYKTGFAAVSLSATSHYVRAWPGGTGDSKVGGNYASGIRPQLEVAQHGYAQNLWLFGPDDNLTEVGTMNLFLFWINKAGQRELVTPPLDGTILPGVTRDSILSLARSWGEFEVAERPVTMPEVLEALKEKRLLEMFGAGTAAIVSPIKNIGYKGTDYAIPLDPSDPSSQAGNLTKRFADTIMGIQYGEIPHEWSVVVKP
;
A
#
# COMPACT_ATOMS: atom_id res chain seq x y z
N MET A 1 7.41 -16.90 -13.28
CA MET A 1 7.87 -15.65 -13.92
C MET A 1 9.38 -15.66 -14.08
N ASP A 2 10.16 -15.94 -13.03
CA ASP A 2 11.63 -15.84 -13.11
C ASP A 2 12.28 -16.94 -13.99
N ASP A 3 11.86 -18.21 -13.91
CA ASP A 3 12.30 -19.29 -14.83
C ASP A 3 11.65 -19.16 -16.23
N ASP A 4 10.45 -18.55 -16.29
CA ASP A 4 9.75 -18.34 -17.56
C ASP A 4 10.51 -17.36 -18.47
N LEU A 5 11.25 -16.42 -17.87
CA LEU A 5 12.06 -15.46 -18.61
C LEU A 5 13.33 -16.09 -19.17
N ASP A 6 14.03 -16.93 -18.40
CA ASP A 6 15.23 -17.63 -18.88
C ASP A 6 14.87 -18.62 -20.01
N ASP A 7 13.74 -19.33 -19.91
CA ASP A 7 13.24 -20.23 -20.97
C ASP A 7 12.75 -19.47 -22.22
N ILE A 8 12.03 -18.35 -22.06
CA ILE A 8 11.63 -17.47 -23.18
C ILE A 8 12.87 -16.89 -23.87
N LEU A 9 13.92 -16.58 -23.11
CA LEU A 9 15.17 -16.05 -23.66
C LEU A 9 15.99 -17.13 -24.37
N ASP A 10 15.98 -18.37 -23.90
CA ASP A 10 16.54 -19.52 -24.63
C ASP A 10 15.78 -19.77 -25.95
N GLU A 11 14.44 -19.64 -25.96
CA GLU A 11 13.61 -19.69 -27.18
C GLU A 11 13.87 -18.50 -28.14
N LEU A 12 14.10 -17.30 -27.60
CA LEU A 12 14.41 -16.10 -28.40
C LEU A 12 15.88 -16.08 -28.89
N ALA A 13 16.80 -16.74 -28.18
CA ALA A 13 18.19 -16.91 -28.58
C ALA A 13 18.33 -17.99 -29.66
N THR A 14 17.54 -19.06 -29.59
CA THR A 14 17.52 -20.12 -30.60
C THR A 14 16.88 -19.67 -31.92
N THR A 15 15.95 -18.71 -31.89
CA THR A 15 15.34 -18.12 -33.09
C THR A 15 16.21 -17.09 -33.83
N ASN A 16 17.33 -16.63 -33.23
CA ASN A 16 18.29 -15.69 -33.85
C ASN A 16 19.59 -16.33 -34.37
N ALA A 17 19.65 -17.66 -34.47
CA ALA A 17 20.76 -18.35 -35.12
C ALA A 17 20.65 -18.27 -36.66
N LYS A 18 21.41 -17.34 -37.25
CA LYS A 18 21.83 -17.16 -38.67
C LYS A 18 21.00 -17.87 -39.78
N PRO A 19 20.49 -17.13 -40.78
CA PRO A 19 19.90 -17.74 -41.96
C PRO A 19 20.99 -18.40 -42.82
N THR A 20 20.95 -19.73 -42.91
CA THR A 20 21.58 -20.46 -44.01
C THR A 20 20.90 -20.12 -45.32
N SER A 21 21.73 -19.81 -46.31
CA SER A 21 21.39 -19.48 -47.69
C SER A 21 20.44 -20.46 -48.39
N SER A 22 19.55 -19.86 -49.20
CA SER A 22 18.88 -20.39 -50.41
C SER A 22 17.36 -20.57 -50.32
N ASN A 23 16.62 -19.58 -50.83
CA ASN A 23 15.69 -19.76 -51.95
C ASN A 23 15.04 -18.43 -52.38
N GLN A 24 14.95 -18.25 -53.69
CA GLN A 24 14.30 -17.13 -54.39
C GLN A 24 12.78 -17.24 -54.34
N LEU A 25 12.11 -16.07 -54.47
CA LEU A 25 10.75 -15.75 -54.97
C LEU A 25 10.12 -14.69 -54.02
N SER A 26 9.51 -13.57 -54.41
CA SER A 26 9.27 -12.89 -55.69
C SER A 26 8.75 -11.48 -55.36
N LEU A 27 9.04 -10.50 -56.23
CA LEU A 27 8.50 -9.13 -56.17
C LEU A 27 6.99 -9.10 -56.44
N SER A 28 6.19 -8.73 -55.43
CA SER A 28 4.94 -7.99 -55.59
C SER A 28 4.35 -7.65 -54.22
N ASP A 29 4.54 -6.42 -53.72
CA ASP A 29 3.61 -5.75 -52.78
C ASP A 29 4.04 -4.30 -52.42
N SER A 30 4.54 -3.55 -53.40
CA SER A 30 4.90 -2.13 -53.25
C SER A 30 3.84 -1.15 -53.77
N LYS A 31 2.58 -1.57 -53.97
CA LYS A 31 1.51 -0.70 -54.47
C LYS A 31 0.26 -0.56 -53.57
N ALA A 32 0.22 -1.22 -52.41
CA ALA A 32 -0.92 -1.12 -51.48
C ALA A 32 -0.75 -0.07 -50.36
N ARG A 33 0.42 0.57 -50.22
CA ARG A 33 0.70 1.52 -49.12
C ARG A 33 0.60 3.00 -49.46
N GLN A 34 0.25 3.36 -50.70
CA GLN A 34 0.24 4.76 -51.15
C GLN A 34 -1.15 5.38 -51.37
N ASN A 35 -2.23 4.60 -51.25
CA ASN A 35 -3.61 5.09 -51.44
C ASN A 35 -4.42 5.31 -50.16
N ASN A 36 -3.87 5.07 -48.96
CA ASN A 36 -4.59 5.29 -47.69
C ASN A 36 -4.19 6.59 -46.96
N ALA A 37 -3.24 7.37 -47.50
CA ALA A 37 -2.76 8.60 -46.86
C ALA A 37 -3.54 9.86 -47.27
N ASN A 38 -4.31 9.84 -48.37
CA ASN A 38 -4.99 11.03 -48.90
C ASN A 38 -6.49 11.12 -48.56
N THR A 39 -7.06 10.14 -47.85
CA THR A 39 -8.49 10.13 -47.48
C THR A 39 -8.73 10.52 -46.01
N VAL A 40 -7.69 10.56 -45.18
CA VAL A 40 -7.80 10.94 -43.75
C VAL A 40 -7.59 12.46 -43.54
N GLN A 41 -7.05 13.19 -44.52
CA GLN A 41 -6.76 14.63 -44.38
C GLN A 41 -7.90 15.58 -44.79
N ALA A 42 -9.04 15.08 -45.27
CA ALA A 42 -10.13 15.92 -45.77
C ALA A 42 -11.34 16.07 -44.84
N ASN A 43 -11.42 15.31 -43.72
CA ASN A 43 -12.59 15.34 -42.82
C ASN A 43 -12.36 16.04 -41.47
N THR A 44 -11.20 16.65 -41.24
CA THR A 44 -10.87 17.34 -39.97
C THR A 44 -10.98 18.87 -40.02
N ASN A 45 -11.41 19.47 -41.14
CA ASN A 45 -11.38 20.93 -41.33
C ASN A 45 -12.75 21.64 -41.38
N LEU A 46 -13.82 21.06 -40.80
CA LEU A 46 -15.15 21.70 -40.85
C LEU A 46 -15.91 21.87 -39.52
N ASN A 47 -15.28 21.73 -38.34
CA ASN A 47 -16.00 22.02 -37.08
C ASN A 47 -15.20 22.65 -35.94
N ILE A 48 -14.06 23.29 -36.23
CA ILE A 48 -13.30 24.07 -35.24
C ILE A 48 -13.45 25.54 -35.63
N ASN A 49 -14.44 26.26 -35.08
CA ASN A 49 -14.42 27.74 -35.01
C ASN A 49 -15.58 28.40 -34.23
N ALA A 50 -16.17 27.77 -33.21
CA ALA A 50 -17.23 28.44 -32.44
C ALA A 50 -17.17 28.32 -30.89
N ASN A 51 -16.32 27.48 -30.30
CA ASN A 51 -16.39 27.22 -28.84
C ASN A 51 -15.15 27.60 -28.00
N THR A 52 -14.17 28.31 -28.54
CA THR A 52 -12.89 28.54 -27.84
C THR A 52 -12.83 29.81 -26.98
N ASN A 53 -13.83 30.69 -27.00
CA ASN A 53 -13.75 31.98 -26.29
C ASN A 53 -14.46 32.01 -24.92
N ALA A 54 -15.28 31.01 -24.57
CA ALA A 54 -15.94 30.93 -23.26
C ALA A 54 -15.06 30.21 -22.22
N ASP A 55 -14.34 29.17 -22.64
CA ASP A 55 -13.42 28.41 -21.78
C ASP A 55 -12.22 29.26 -21.33
N GLU A 56 -11.69 30.14 -22.20
CA GLU A 56 -10.56 31.01 -21.85
C GLU A 56 -10.92 32.09 -20.80
N GLU A 57 -12.17 32.59 -20.77
CA GLU A 57 -12.60 33.57 -19.76
C GLU A 57 -12.92 32.89 -18.42
N PHE A 58 -13.49 31.67 -18.44
CA PHE A 58 -13.72 30.89 -17.23
C PHE A 58 -12.41 30.51 -16.53
N GLU A 59 -11.42 30.00 -17.27
CA GLU A 59 -10.10 29.68 -16.72
C GLU A 59 -9.39 30.93 -16.17
N ARG A 60 -9.57 32.09 -16.81
CA ARG A 60 -9.02 33.36 -16.35
C ARG A 60 -9.67 33.86 -15.05
N GLN A 61 -10.99 33.72 -14.91
CA GLN A 61 -11.71 34.08 -13.69
C GLN A 61 -11.40 33.12 -12.52
N LEU A 62 -11.21 31.82 -12.81
CA LEU A 62 -10.80 30.83 -11.83
C LEU A 62 -9.39 31.11 -11.30
N ALA A 63 -8.45 31.48 -12.19
CA ALA A 63 -7.10 31.89 -11.80
C ALA A 63 -7.09 33.16 -10.93
N LEU A 64 -7.91 34.18 -11.28
CA LEU A 64 -8.08 35.40 -10.48
C LEU A 64 -8.74 35.12 -9.12
N GLY A 65 -9.65 34.14 -9.04
CA GLY A 65 -10.28 33.68 -7.80
C GLY A 65 -9.28 32.99 -6.87
N MET A 66 -8.45 32.10 -7.40
CA MET A 66 -7.39 31.43 -6.65
C MET A 66 -6.29 32.39 -6.18
N GLU A 67 -5.93 33.40 -6.99
CA GLU A 67 -4.99 34.45 -6.60
C GLU A 67 -5.52 35.27 -5.41
N LYS A 68 -6.81 35.64 -5.41
CA LYS A 68 -7.43 36.33 -4.26
C LYS A 68 -7.50 35.46 -3.00
N LEU A 69 -7.78 34.17 -3.15
CA LEU A 69 -7.85 33.23 -2.04
C LEU A 69 -6.48 33.08 -1.36
N LEU A 70 -5.42 32.95 -2.15
CA LEU A 70 -4.05 32.78 -1.67
C LEU A 70 -3.45 34.08 -1.12
N THR A 71 -3.81 35.23 -1.69
CA THR A 71 -3.41 36.55 -1.16
C THR A 71 -4.12 36.87 0.16
N GLY A 72 -5.35 36.39 0.34
CA GLY A 72 -6.08 36.46 1.61
C GLY A 72 -5.44 35.59 2.71
N LEU A 73 -4.97 34.38 2.35
CA LEU A 73 -4.24 33.49 3.25
C LEU A 73 -2.88 34.07 3.69
N ALA A 74 -2.18 34.80 2.81
CA ALA A 74 -0.92 35.47 3.14
C ALA A 74 -1.08 36.75 4.00
N ALA A 75 -2.27 37.38 3.97
CA ALA A 75 -2.56 38.57 4.78
C ALA A 75 -2.96 38.23 6.23
N ALA A 76 -3.38 36.98 6.50
CA ALA A 76 -3.74 36.50 7.84
C ALA A 76 -2.52 36.20 8.73
N ASP A 77 -1.32 36.05 8.15
CA ASP A 77 -0.07 35.75 8.86
C ASP A 77 0.70 37.01 9.33
N ALA A 78 0.22 38.21 9.00
CA ALA A 78 0.92 39.48 9.29
C ALA A 78 0.41 40.23 10.54
N GLN A 79 -0.46 39.61 11.36
CA GLN A 79 -0.95 40.20 12.62
C GLN A 79 -0.75 39.29 13.83
N SER A 80 0.49 38.86 14.06
CA SER A 80 0.94 38.53 15.43
C SER A 80 2.38 39.04 15.62
N PRO A 81 2.67 39.85 16.67
CA PRO A 81 4.01 40.28 16.98
C PRO A 81 4.62 39.32 18.02
N ASP A 82 5.36 38.32 17.56
CA ASP A 82 6.56 37.74 18.21
C ASP A 82 6.75 36.27 17.81
N SER A 83 7.70 36.00 16.92
CA SER A 83 8.77 35.01 17.12
C SER A 83 9.53 34.77 15.81
N SER A 84 10.84 34.67 15.93
CA SER A 84 11.82 34.63 14.86
C SER A 84 12.09 33.20 14.38
N SER A 85 11.73 32.85 13.13
CA SER A 85 12.54 31.99 12.23
C SER A 85 11.84 31.67 10.89
N GLY A 86 12.49 32.00 9.77
CA GLY A 86 12.32 31.31 8.47
C GLY A 86 11.49 32.02 7.39
N SER A 87 12.09 32.95 6.64
CA SER A 87 11.46 33.55 5.45
C SER A 87 11.36 32.55 4.28
N ILE A 88 10.18 32.39 3.69
CA ILE A 88 9.97 31.66 2.44
C ILE A 88 10.61 32.44 1.28
N ASP A 89 11.52 31.81 0.55
CA ASP A 89 12.30 32.41 -0.53
C ASP A 89 11.43 32.57 -1.79
N SER A 90 10.95 33.79 -2.03
CA SER A 90 10.07 34.17 -3.15
C SER A 90 10.59 33.80 -4.55
N VAL A 91 11.89 33.50 -4.69
CA VAL A 91 12.50 33.03 -5.94
C VAL A 91 12.11 31.56 -6.23
N LYS A 92 12.04 30.69 -5.21
CA LYS A 92 11.69 29.27 -5.37
C LYS A 92 10.23 29.05 -5.75
N VAL A 93 9.31 29.87 -5.23
CA VAL A 93 7.89 29.81 -5.59
C VAL A 93 7.69 30.15 -7.07
N LYS A 94 8.45 31.13 -7.57
CA LYS A 94 8.40 31.53 -8.98
C LYS A 94 9.00 30.48 -9.92
N GLU A 95 10.12 29.84 -9.53
CA GLU A 95 10.70 28.72 -10.29
C GLU A 95 9.77 27.50 -10.32
N THR A 96 9.04 27.24 -9.22
CA THR A 96 8.07 26.13 -9.16
C THR A 96 6.84 26.40 -10.03
N MET A 97 6.37 27.66 -10.11
CA MET A 97 5.29 28.06 -11.01
C MET A 97 5.72 28.03 -12.49
N ASP A 98 6.93 28.49 -12.82
CA ASP A 98 7.45 28.45 -14.19
C ASP A 98 7.65 26.99 -14.68
N ALA A 99 7.99 26.07 -13.77
CA ALA A 99 8.07 24.64 -14.05
C ALA A 99 6.69 24.00 -14.30
N LEU A 100 5.67 24.39 -13.52
CA LEU A 100 4.30 23.88 -13.66
C LEU A 100 3.61 24.38 -14.95
N LEU A 101 3.85 25.64 -15.32
CA LEU A 101 3.33 26.23 -16.56
C LEU A 101 4.08 25.72 -17.80
N GLY A 102 5.34 25.30 -17.65
CA GLY A 102 6.12 24.63 -18.70
C GLY A 102 5.57 23.26 -19.10
N SER A 103 4.93 22.52 -18.18
CA SER A 103 4.32 21.22 -18.47
C SER A 103 3.03 21.27 -19.30
N ILE A 104 2.43 22.46 -19.49
CA ILE A 104 1.14 22.64 -20.20
C ILE A 104 1.34 23.23 -21.62
N GLY A 105 2.57 23.29 -22.13
CA GLY A 105 2.80 23.52 -23.57
C GLY A 105 2.50 24.93 -24.10
N ALA A 106 2.52 25.96 -23.27
CA ALA A 106 2.43 27.35 -23.72
C ALA A 106 3.79 27.89 -24.22
N LYS A 107 3.83 28.41 -25.46
CA LYS A 107 5.04 29.03 -26.05
C LYS A 107 5.37 30.37 -25.36
N LYS A 108 6.66 30.60 -25.07
CA LYS A 108 7.21 31.82 -24.45
C LYS A 108 7.16 33.08 -25.34
N SER A 109 6.87 34.24 -24.72
CA SER A 109 7.68 35.50 -24.65
C SER A 109 6.81 36.78 -24.55
N PRO A 110 7.32 37.99 -24.17
CA PRO A 110 8.47 38.37 -23.32
C PRO A 110 8.13 39.37 -22.16
N SER A 111 9.11 39.50 -21.26
CA SER A 111 9.32 40.45 -20.13
C SER A 111 8.58 41.80 -20.06
N ALA A 112 8.15 42.17 -18.83
CA ALA A 112 8.10 43.57 -18.37
C ALA A 112 8.34 43.70 -16.85
N SER A 113 8.87 44.86 -16.48
CA SER A 113 9.62 45.26 -15.28
C SER A 113 8.84 45.45 -13.96
N VAL A 114 9.53 45.21 -12.84
CA VAL A 114 9.16 45.57 -11.46
C VAL A 114 9.42 47.06 -11.19
N SER A 115 8.48 47.75 -10.53
CA SER A 115 8.72 49.04 -9.86
C SER A 115 8.26 48.99 -8.38
N LYS A 116 9.08 49.59 -7.51
CA LYS A 116 8.95 49.66 -6.04
C LYS A 116 8.09 50.85 -5.58
N ALA A 117 7.37 50.71 -4.45
CA ALA A 117 6.97 51.78 -3.50
C ALA A 117 6.02 51.19 -2.42
N ASN A 118 5.87 51.64 -1.17
CA ASN A 118 6.66 52.39 -0.19
C ASN A 118 5.95 52.15 1.17
N GLN A 119 6.68 52.18 2.29
CA GLN A 119 6.16 52.06 3.66
C GLN A 119 5.29 53.26 4.08
N SER A 120 4.29 53.05 4.96
CA SER A 120 4.05 53.97 6.09
C SER A 120 3.17 53.35 7.18
N SER A 121 3.62 53.53 8.43
CA SER A 121 3.02 53.17 9.73
C SER A 121 1.86 54.09 10.16
N THR A 122 0.93 53.62 11.00
CA THR A 122 0.39 54.39 12.15
C THR A 122 -0.35 53.51 13.18
N ASN A 123 -0.04 53.72 14.45
CA ASN A 123 -0.67 53.16 15.66
C ASN A 123 -2.10 53.67 15.89
N LYS A 124 -2.98 52.85 16.53
CA LYS A 124 -3.98 53.30 17.53
C LYS A 124 -4.64 52.16 18.33
N SER A 125 -4.35 52.19 19.64
CA SER A 125 -5.23 52.00 20.82
C SER A 125 -6.31 50.90 20.87
N GLN A 126 -6.15 50.06 21.91
CA GLN A 126 -7.17 49.22 22.56
C GLN A 126 -8.45 50.01 22.90
N GLN A 127 -9.60 49.48 22.50
CA GLN A 127 -10.90 49.66 23.14
C GLN A 127 -11.60 48.31 23.19
N SER A 128 -12.04 47.95 24.40
CA SER A 128 -12.84 46.76 24.71
C SER A 128 -14.18 46.79 23.98
N ALA A 129 -14.48 45.71 23.25
CA ALA A 129 -15.78 45.41 22.65
C ALA A 129 -16.30 44.05 23.21
N PRO A 130 -17.62 43.83 23.24
CA PRO A 130 -18.33 43.05 24.25
C PRO A 130 -18.24 41.54 24.03
N ALA A 131 -18.62 40.77 25.07
CA ALA A 131 -18.76 39.32 25.04
C ALA A 131 -19.49 38.86 23.76
N ASN A 132 -18.82 38.01 22.98
CA ASN A 132 -19.37 37.43 21.76
C ASN A 132 -20.56 36.52 22.14
N PRO A 133 -21.73 36.62 21.49
CA PRO A 133 -22.81 35.67 21.74
C PRO A 133 -22.35 34.29 21.32
N ALA A 134 -22.71 33.27 22.10
CA ALA A 134 -22.38 31.87 21.81
C ALA A 134 -22.74 31.54 20.35
N PHE A 135 -21.75 31.07 19.59
CA PHE A 135 -21.94 30.67 18.20
C PHE A 135 -22.72 29.37 18.19
N ASP A 136 -23.98 29.45 17.77
CA ASP A 136 -24.84 28.28 17.56
C ASP A 136 -24.46 27.63 16.23
N PHE A 137 -23.71 26.54 16.31
CA PHE A 137 -23.20 25.76 15.18
C PHE A 137 -24.34 25.22 14.30
N HIS A 138 -25.47 24.84 14.91
CA HIS A 138 -26.63 24.35 14.18
C HIS A 138 -27.33 25.51 13.44
N ALA A 139 -27.40 26.68 14.07
CA ALA A 139 -27.91 27.88 13.42
C ALA A 139 -27.00 28.36 12.27
N ALA A 140 -25.67 28.27 12.40
CA ALA A 140 -24.75 28.70 11.36
C ALA A 140 -24.77 27.78 10.11
N ILE A 141 -24.92 26.47 10.31
CA ILE A 141 -25.11 25.52 9.21
C ILE A 141 -26.50 25.71 8.58
N SER A 142 -27.54 25.91 9.41
CA SER A 142 -28.89 26.20 8.93
C SER A 142 -28.94 27.51 8.13
N ASP A 143 -28.23 28.54 8.56
CA ASP A 143 -28.12 29.84 7.88
C ASP A 143 -27.35 29.72 6.57
N THR A 144 -26.29 28.89 6.53
CA THR A 144 -25.53 28.63 5.31
C THR A 144 -26.36 27.85 4.28
N LEU A 145 -27.13 26.86 4.73
CA LEU A 145 -28.08 26.12 3.88
C LEU A 145 -29.23 27.01 3.41
N SER A 146 -29.71 27.94 4.25
CA SER A 146 -30.71 28.93 3.87
C SER A 146 -30.18 29.91 2.83
N GLN A 147 -28.93 30.38 2.97
CA GLN A 147 -28.29 31.27 2.00
C GLN A 147 -28.05 30.58 0.64
N LEU A 148 -27.74 29.28 0.64
CA LEU A 148 -27.64 28.49 -0.59
C LEU A 148 -29.01 28.33 -1.27
N LYS A 149 -30.09 28.14 -0.50
CA LYS A 149 -31.46 28.13 -1.03
C LYS A 149 -31.88 29.51 -1.58
N ASP A 150 -31.55 30.60 -0.90
CA ASP A 150 -31.88 31.96 -1.37
C ASP A 150 -31.09 32.35 -2.63
N SER A 151 -29.82 31.95 -2.73
CA SER A 151 -29.00 32.11 -3.93
C SER A 151 -29.57 31.32 -5.11
N LYS A 152 -30.12 30.12 -4.86
CA LYS A 152 -30.82 29.32 -5.87
C LYS A 152 -32.09 30.03 -6.37
N GLU A 153 -32.96 30.52 -5.48
CA GLU A 153 -34.18 31.23 -5.88
C GLU A 153 -33.88 32.48 -6.72
N LYS A 154 -32.79 33.20 -6.42
CA LYS A 154 -32.33 34.33 -7.24
C LYS A 154 -31.91 33.91 -8.65
N VAL A 155 -31.13 32.83 -8.77
CA VAL A 155 -30.69 32.32 -10.06
C VAL A 155 -31.88 31.81 -10.88
N GLU A 156 -32.84 31.11 -10.27
CA GLU A 156 -34.08 30.68 -10.95
C GLU A 156 -34.96 31.85 -11.39
N THR A 157 -34.97 32.96 -10.65
CA THR A 157 -35.72 34.16 -11.01
C THR A 157 -35.07 34.90 -12.19
N GLU A 158 -33.74 35.00 -12.22
CA GLU A 158 -32.98 35.56 -13.34
C GLU A 158 -33.10 34.68 -14.61
N LEU A 159 -33.15 33.35 -14.47
CA LEU A 159 -33.36 32.40 -15.57
C LEU A 159 -34.77 32.48 -16.18
N LYS A 160 -35.80 32.81 -15.38
CA LYS A 160 -37.18 33.04 -15.86
C LYS A 160 -37.35 34.35 -16.63
N GLU A 161 -36.54 35.37 -16.33
CA GLU A 161 -36.61 36.67 -17.00
C GLU A 161 -35.87 36.71 -18.35
N ASN A 162 -34.96 35.76 -18.63
CA ASN A 162 -34.20 35.72 -19.88
C ASN A 162 -34.02 34.29 -20.44
N PRO A 163 -35.06 33.69 -21.05
CA PRO A 163 -35.13 32.24 -21.33
C PRO A 163 -34.34 31.76 -22.58
N ALA A 164 -33.46 32.58 -23.16
CA ALA A 164 -32.81 32.27 -24.44
C ALA A 164 -31.37 31.73 -24.33
N ASP A 165 -30.75 31.67 -23.14
CA ASP A 165 -29.35 31.24 -22.96
C ASP A 165 -29.16 30.33 -21.73
N VAL A 166 -29.86 29.20 -21.67
CA VAL A 166 -29.61 28.17 -20.64
C VAL A 166 -29.17 26.87 -21.32
N PRO A 167 -27.90 26.46 -21.18
CA PRO A 167 -27.43 25.14 -21.62
C PRO A 167 -28.12 24.04 -20.79
N GLU A 168 -28.65 22.99 -21.45
CA GLU A 168 -29.30 21.82 -20.82
C GLU A 168 -28.45 21.23 -19.66
N ASP A 169 -27.13 21.35 -19.78
CA ASP A 169 -26.12 20.83 -18.85
C ASP A 169 -26.16 21.55 -17.49
N MET A 170 -26.48 22.85 -17.48
CA MET A 170 -26.55 23.65 -16.24
C MET A 170 -27.86 23.40 -15.50
N GLU A 171 -28.95 23.15 -16.24
CA GLU A 171 -30.25 22.77 -15.69
C GLU A 171 -30.21 21.35 -15.10
N ALA A 172 -29.49 20.43 -15.74
CA ALA A 172 -29.20 19.10 -15.21
C ALA A 172 -28.33 19.14 -13.93
N MET A 173 -27.28 19.97 -13.93
CA MET A 173 -26.41 20.11 -12.76
C MET A 173 -27.13 20.73 -11.55
N MET A 174 -28.04 21.69 -11.78
CA MET A 174 -28.88 22.25 -10.71
C MET A 174 -29.87 21.22 -10.15
N LYS A 175 -30.40 20.35 -11.01
CA LYS A 175 -31.29 19.26 -10.62
C LYS A 175 -30.56 18.16 -9.83
N ASP A 176 -29.34 17.81 -10.22
CA ASP A 176 -28.50 16.85 -9.50
C ASP A 176 -28.09 17.39 -8.11
N LEU A 177 -27.82 18.69 -8.00
CA LEU A 177 -27.55 19.35 -6.71
C LEU A 177 -28.79 19.35 -5.79
N GLU A 178 -29.98 19.49 -6.38
CA GLU A 178 -31.27 19.44 -5.69
C GLU A 178 -31.59 18.02 -5.18
N GLU A 179 -31.27 16.97 -5.95
CA GLU A 179 -31.37 15.58 -5.49
C GLU A 179 -30.33 15.25 -4.41
N MET A 180 -29.11 15.80 -4.49
CA MET A 180 -28.03 15.51 -3.54
C MET A 180 -28.22 16.21 -2.18
N MET A 181 -28.74 17.43 -2.16
CA MET A 181 -28.96 18.20 -0.91
C MET A 181 -30.36 17.99 -0.30
N GLY A 182 -31.31 17.47 -1.07
CA GLY A 182 -32.68 17.19 -0.62
C GLY A 182 -32.93 15.74 -0.24
N SER A 183 -31.96 14.84 -0.41
CA SER A 183 -32.15 13.43 -0.10
C SER A 183 -32.04 13.18 1.41
N ALA A 184 -32.99 12.41 1.94
CA ALA A 184 -32.92 11.86 3.30
C ALA A 184 -31.59 11.09 3.52
N GLU A 185 -31.01 10.56 2.44
CA GLU A 185 -29.75 9.83 2.42
C GLU A 185 -28.53 10.69 2.79
N PHE A 186 -28.53 12.00 2.47
CA PHE A 186 -27.44 12.90 2.87
C PHE A 186 -27.54 13.28 4.36
N GLU A 187 -28.75 13.52 4.87
CA GLU A 187 -28.99 13.73 6.30
C GLU A 187 -28.63 12.48 7.12
N ASP A 188 -28.99 11.28 6.63
CA ASP A 188 -28.65 10.00 7.25
C ASP A 188 -27.12 9.76 7.22
N MET A 189 -26.46 9.99 6.09
CA MET A 189 -24.99 9.86 5.97
C MET A 189 -24.26 10.82 6.92
N PHE A 190 -24.75 12.05 7.09
CA PHE A 190 -24.16 13.01 8.01
C PHE A 190 -24.42 12.63 9.47
N GLY A 191 -25.63 12.13 9.78
CA GLY A 191 -25.98 11.55 11.06
C GLY A 191 -25.07 10.38 11.46
N ASP A 192 -24.77 9.50 10.51
CA ASP A 192 -23.92 8.32 10.70
C ASP A 192 -22.46 8.69 11.00
N VAL A 193 -21.92 9.68 10.29
CA VAL A 193 -20.55 10.18 10.54
C VAL A 193 -20.44 10.77 11.95
N MET A 194 -21.43 11.57 12.37
CA MET A 194 -21.45 12.13 13.72
C MET A 194 -21.66 11.05 14.79
N GLY A 195 -22.50 10.05 14.52
CA GLY A 195 -22.70 8.89 15.40
C GLY A 195 -21.42 8.07 15.62
N GLN A 196 -20.56 7.96 14.60
CA GLN A 196 -19.26 7.30 14.72
C GLN A 196 -18.27 8.09 15.58
N LEU A 197 -18.20 9.41 15.39
CA LEU A 197 -17.36 10.28 16.22
C LEU A 197 -17.79 10.28 17.69
N MET A 198 -19.08 10.04 17.96
CA MET A 198 -19.66 9.95 19.30
C MET A 198 -19.73 8.53 19.86
N SER A 199 -19.08 7.56 19.21
CA SER A 199 -19.16 6.16 19.62
C SER A 199 -18.31 5.85 20.85
N ARG A 200 -18.78 4.87 21.64
CA ARG A 200 -18.09 4.33 22.81
C ARG A 200 -16.63 3.97 22.52
N ASP A 201 -16.36 3.34 21.37
CA ASP A 201 -15.01 2.87 21.00
C ASP A 201 -13.99 4.00 20.83
N LEU A 202 -14.45 5.21 20.46
CA LEU A 202 -13.57 6.36 20.21
C LEU A 202 -13.51 7.32 21.40
N LEU A 203 -14.64 7.57 22.08
CA LEU A 203 -14.73 8.58 23.13
C LEU A 203 -14.61 8.05 24.55
N TYR A 204 -14.78 6.75 24.80
CA TYR A 204 -14.82 6.24 26.17
C TYR A 204 -13.50 6.45 26.93
N GLU A 205 -12.36 6.04 26.36
CA GLU A 205 -11.06 6.22 27.02
C GLU A 205 -10.67 7.70 27.18
N PRO A 206 -10.80 8.57 26.15
CA PRO A 206 -10.63 10.02 26.30
C PRO A 206 -11.49 10.64 27.42
N MET A 207 -12.76 10.25 27.52
CA MET A 207 -13.68 10.77 28.55
C MET A 207 -13.35 10.25 29.94
N LYS A 208 -12.77 9.04 30.04
CA LYS A 208 -12.38 8.43 31.30
C LYS A 208 -11.14 9.11 31.88
N ASP A 209 -10.18 9.44 31.00
CA ASP A 209 -9.03 10.26 31.37
C ASP A 209 -9.46 11.65 31.85
N LEU A 210 -10.40 12.30 31.15
CA LEU A 210 -10.98 13.55 31.61
C LEU A 210 -11.71 13.41 32.96
N ALA A 211 -12.49 12.34 33.15
CA ALA A 211 -13.22 12.08 34.39
C ALA A 211 -12.27 11.95 35.60
N MET A 212 -11.06 11.45 35.39
CA MET A 212 -10.01 11.38 36.43
C MET A 212 -9.33 12.75 36.65
N LYS A 213 -9.04 13.50 35.59
CA LYS A 213 -8.29 14.77 35.66
C LYS A 213 -9.10 15.94 36.21
N TYR A 214 -10.41 16.03 35.94
CA TYR A 214 -11.23 17.16 36.38
C TYR A 214 -11.26 17.34 37.91
N PRO A 215 -11.51 16.29 38.73
CA PRO A 215 -11.49 16.41 40.19
C PRO A 215 -10.14 16.84 40.75
N GLU A 216 -9.03 16.33 40.20
CA GLU A 216 -7.67 16.71 40.59
C GLU A 216 -7.41 18.19 40.28
N TYR A 217 -7.73 18.63 39.07
CA TYR A 217 -7.57 20.03 38.66
C TYR A 217 -8.37 20.99 39.54
N LEU A 218 -9.63 20.66 39.85
CA LEU A 218 -10.49 21.47 40.72
C LEU A 218 -9.94 21.54 42.15
N ALA A 219 -9.42 20.44 42.69
CA ALA A 219 -8.82 20.41 44.02
C ALA A 219 -7.54 21.25 44.11
N GLU A 220 -6.68 21.19 43.09
CA GLU A 220 -5.42 21.94 43.05
C GLU A 220 -5.61 23.44 42.81
N ASN A 221 -6.68 23.82 42.11
CA ASN A 221 -6.91 25.20 41.67
C ASN A 221 -8.07 25.90 42.40
N GLN A 222 -8.58 25.31 43.49
CA GLN A 222 -9.72 25.85 44.25
C GLN A 222 -9.50 27.28 44.77
N SER A 223 -8.26 27.65 45.12
CA SER A 223 -7.92 28.99 45.63
C SER A 223 -7.51 29.99 44.55
N SER A 224 -7.20 29.53 43.34
CA SER A 224 -6.72 30.35 42.22
C SER A 224 -7.79 30.64 41.17
N LEU A 225 -8.83 29.79 41.06
CA LEU A 225 -9.94 29.96 40.13
C LEU A 225 -10.95 30.99 40.62
N SER A 226 -11.56 31.72 39.68
CA SER A 226 -12.73 32.53 39.98
C SER A 226 -13.90 31.64 40.37
N ARG A 227 -14.86 32.18 41.13
CA ARG A 227 -16.04 31.42 41.56
C ARG A 227 -16.87 30.91 40.38
N ASP A 228 -16.92 31.68 39.30
CA ASP A 228 -17.71 31.37 38.11
C ASP A 228 -16.99 30.30 37.25
N ASP A 229 -15.66 30.38 37.13
CA ASP A 229 -14.88 29.34 36.43
C ASP A 229 -14.89 28.02 37.19
N TYR A 230 -14.77 28.05 38.52
CA TYR A 230 -14.84 26.84 39.34
C TYR A 230 -16.20 26.15 39.19
N ALA A 231 -17.31 26.91 39.26
CA ALA A 231 -18.65 26.36 39.08
C ALA A 231 -18.89 25.80 37.67
N ARG A 232 -18.34 26.46 36.64
CA ARG A 232 -18.37 25.97 35.25
C ARG A 232 -17.64 24.64 35.11
N PHE A 233 -16.40 24.57 35.60
CA PHE A 233 -15.56 23.38 35.48
C PHE A 233 -16.07 22.21 36.33
N GLU A 234 -16.68 22.49 37.48
CA GLU A 234 -17.41 21.50 38.26
C GLU A 234 -18.62 20.94 37.47
N SER A 235 -19.36 21.81 36.79
CA SER A 235 -20.48 21.39 35.93
C SER A 235 -20.01 20.55 34.73
N GLN A 236 -18.88 20.90 34.11
CA GLN A 236 -18.27 20.10 33.05
C GLN A 236 -17.80 18.72 33.56
N SER A 237 -17.17 18.67 34.74
CA SER A 237 -16.76 17.42 35.38
C SER A 237 -17.93 16.45 35.61
N VAL A 238 -19.10 16.99 36.01
CA VAL A 238 -20.33 16.20 36.18
C VAL A 238 -20.80 15.63 34.86
N ILE A 239 -20.78 16.41 33.78
CA ILE A 239 -21.21 15.96 32.45
C ILE A 239 -20.29 14.84 31.92
N VAL A 240 -18.97 15.01 32.05
CA VAL A 240 -18.00 13.97 31.66
C VAL A 240 -18.27 12.66 32.42
N SER A 241 -18.56 12.76 33.72
CA SER A 241 -18.92 11.59 34.54
C SER A 241 -20.22 10.92 34.10
N GLN A 242 -21.21 11.70 33.63
CA GLN A 242 -22.47 11.17 33.11
C GLN A 242 -22.28 10.46 31.76
N ILE A 243 -21.40 10.97 30.91
CA ILE A 243 -21.03 10.31 29.64
C ILE A 243 -20.40 8.94 29.93
N ILE A 244 -19.48 8.86 30.91
CA ILE A 244 -18.90 7.59 31.34
C ILE A 244 -19.94 6.63 31.90
N GLN A 245 -20.89 7.12 32.71
CA GLN A 245 -21.98 6.28 33.21
C GLN A 245 -22.86 5.70 32.10
N ILE A 246 -23.09 6.45 31.02
CA ILE A 246 -23.82 5.97 29.85
C ILE A 246 -23.04 4.85 29.15
N TYR A 247 -21.73 5.04 28.98
CA TYR A 247 -20.87 4.03 28.37
C TYR A 247 -20.64 2.80 29.26
N ASP A 248 -20.68 2.96 30.59
CA ASP A 248 -20.54 1.84 31.52
C ASP A 248 -21.83 1.03 31.69
N ASP A 249 -23.00 1.59 31.33
CA ASP A 249 -24.28 0.89 31.41
C ASP A 249 -24.50 0.01 30.17
N PRO A 250 -24.43 -1.33 30.29
CA PRO A 250 -24.65 -2.23 29.17
C PRO A 250 -26.11 -2.25 28.69
N ALA A 251 -27.05 -1.66 29.45
CA ALA A 251 -28.45 -1.52 29.03
C ALA A 251 -28.68 -0.34 28.07
N ILE A 252 -27.69 0.54 27.88
CA ILE A 252 -27.74 1.68 26.96
C ILE A 252 -26.78 1.41 25.80
N SER A 253 -27.31 1.24 24.59
CA SER A 253 -26.52 0.93 23.38
C SER A 253 -27.17 1.47 22.11
N GLY A 254 -26.41 1.55 21.02
CA GLY A 254 -26.89 1.99 19.70
C GLY A 254 -27.36 3.46 19.70
N ASP A 255 -28.39 3.78 18.92
CA ASP A 255 -28.87 5.16 18.72
C ASP A 255 -29.26 5.87 20.03
N SER A 256 -29.76 5.13 21.02
CA SER A 256 -30.08 5.70 22.33
C SER A 256 -28.84 6.08 23.15
N GLU A 257 -27.71 5.43 22.94
CA GLU A 257 -26.42 5.82 23.54
C GLU A 257 -25.93 7.10 22.86
N GLN A 258 -25.82 7.07 21.54
CA GLN A 258 -25.29 8.18 20.73
C GLN A 258 -26.07 9.47 20.97
N LYS A 259 -27.40 9.41 21.00
CA LYS A 259 -28.24 10.58 21.25
C LYS A 259 -28.03 11.16 22.65
N ARG A 260 -27.91 10.32 23.68
CA ARG A 260 -27.70 10.79 25.07
C ARG A 260 -26.31 11.39 25.26
N VAL A 261 -25.30 10.81 24.62
CA VAL A 261 -23.94 11.35 24.62
C VAL A 261 -23.89 12.68 23.87
N ALA A 262 -24.55 12.78 22.72
CA ALA A 262 -24.65 14.01 21.94
C ALA A 262 -25.26 15.16 22.75
N ASP A 263 -26.40 14.90 23.41
CA ASP A 263 -27.09 15.88 24.26
C ASP A 263 -26.20 16.37 25.41
N LEU A 264 -25.36 15.51 25.97
CA LEU A 264 -24.44 15.85 27.05
C LEU A 264 -23.22 16.63 26.55
N MET A 265 -22.66 16.26 25.40
CA MET A 265 -21.58 17.00 24.75
C MET A 265 -22.01 18.42 24.36
N GLN A 266 -23.24 18.58 23.88
CA GLN A 266 -23.83 19.90 23.61
C GLN A 266 -23.92 20.75 24.89
N LYS A 267 -24.41 20.18 26.00
CA LYS A 267 -24.43 20.87 27.30
C LYS A 267 -23.04 21.23 27.80
N MET A 268 -22.04 20.38 27.53
CA MET A 268 -20.65 20.67 27.88
C MET A 268 -20.11 21.85 27.09
N GLN A 269 -20.46 21.96 25.81
CA GLN A 269 -20.08 23.07 24.93
C GLN A 269 -20.76 24.39 25.33
N GLU A 270 -22.04 24.36 25.73
CA GLU A 270 -22.77 25.53 26.23
C GLU A 270 -22.14 26.14 27.48
N LEU A 271 -21.46 25.32 28.29
CA LEU A 271 -20.73 25.79 29.46
C LEU A 271 -19.48 26.60 29.07
N GLY A 272 -18.92 26.40 27.87
CA GLY A 272 -17.73 27.10 27.36
C GLY A 272 -16.47 26.24 27.38
N ASN A 273 -15.31 26.87 27.19
CA ASN A 273 -14.04 26.12 27.05
C ASN A 273 -13.65 25.37 28.34
N PRO A 274 -13.03 24.19 28.23
CA PRO A 274 -12.49 23.45 29.37
C PRO A 274 -11.24 24.15 29.96
N PRO A 275 -10.75 23.71 31.13
CA PRO A 275 -9.55 24.27 31.73
C PRO A 275 -8.31 24.18 30.83
N GLU A 276 -7.48 25.22 30.87
CA GLU A 276 -6.30 25.33 30.03
C GLU A 276 -5.29 24.20 30.31
N GLY A 277 -4.83 23.52 29.25
CA GLY A 277 -3.94 22.36 29.34
C GLY A 277 -4.63 21.01 29.62
N MET A 278 -5.93 20.99 29.98
CA MET A 278 -6.64 19.74 30.28
C MET A 278 -6.87 18.86 29.05
N MET A 279 -6.97 19.47 27.86
CA MET A 279 -7.19 18.79 26.58
C MET A 279 -5.87 18.45 25.84
N ALA A 280 -4.71 18.88 26.35
CA ALA A 280 -3.43 18.77 25.63
C ALA A 280 -2.92 17.33 25.47
N ASP A 281 -3.43 16.40 26.29
CA ASP A 281 -3.01 14.99 26.27
C ASP A 281 -4.00 14.07 25.53
N LEU A 282 -5.10 14.59 24.97
CA LEU A 282 -6.11 13.79 24.27
C LEU A 282 -5.66 13.50 22.83
N ALA A 283 -4.64 12.64 22.69
CA ALA A 283 -4.07 12.11 21.44
C ALA A 283 -3.52 13.14 20.41
N PRO A 284 -2.50 12.79 19.60
CA PRO A 284 -1.99 13.68 18.56
C PRO A 284 -3.03 13.83 17.44
N GLY A 285 -3.63 15.02 17.28
CA GLY A 285 -4.58 15.31 16.19
C GLY A 285 -5.83 16.11 16.56
N PHE A 286 -6.04 16.45 17.84
CA PHE A 286 -7.19 17.23 18.33
C PHE A 286 -6.73 18.60 18.88
N GLU A 287 -6.04 19.42 18.08
CA GLU A 287 -5.79 20.83 18.45
C GLU A 287 -6.96 21.71 17.99
N MET A 288 -7.49 22.55 18.86
CA MET A 288 -8.55 23.51 18.51
C MET A 288 -7.95 24.81 17.97
N GLY A 289 -8.47 25.32 16.87
CA GLY A 289 -8.15 26.64 16.33
C GLY A 289 -8.66 27.77 17.24
N PRO A 290 -8.17 29.00 17.05
CA PRO A 290 -8.61 30.17 17.83
C PRO A 290 -10.09 30.54 17.63
N ASP A 291 -10.77 29.91 16.67
CA ASP A 291 -12.19 29.97 16.35
C ASP A 291 -13.03 28.87 17.04
N GLY A 292 -12.41 27.98 17.82
CA GLY A 292 -13.11 26.93 18.56
C GLY A 292 -13.54 25.73 17.70
N LEU A 293 -13.01 25.60 16.48
CA LEU A 293 -13.13 24.40 15.65
C LEU A 293 -11.88 23.53 15.81
N PRO A 294 -11.98 22.19 15.72
CA PRO A 294 -10.80 21.34 15.62
C PRO A 294 -10.01 21.75 14.37
N LYS A 295 -8.74 22.11 14.52
CA LYS A 295 -7.82 22.19 13.39
C LYS A 295 -7.76 20.80 12.78
N LEU A 296 -8.32 20.65 11.58
CA LEU A 296 -8.06 19.48 10.75
C LEU A 296 -6.54 19.38 10.59
N PRO A 297 -5.91 18.26 10.98
CA PRO A 297 -4.46 18.17 11.00
C PRO A 297 -3.93 18.32 9.57
N ALA A 298 -3.06 19.29 9.36
CA ALA A 298 -2.21 19.32 8.18
C ALA A 298 -1.18 18.19 8.34
N GLY A 299 -1.43 17.07 7.66
CA GLY A 299 -0.63 15.86 7.79
C GLY A 299 -1.37 14.80 8.60
N ILE A 300 -1.96 13.84 7.89
CA ILE A 300 -2.61 12.67 8.46
C ILE A 300 -1.58 11.86 9.26
N PRO A 301 -1.75 11.66 10.58
CA PRO A 301 -0.95 10.71 11.35
C PRO A 301 -1.39 9.29 11.01
N GLY A 302 -0.69 8.69 10.06
CA GLY A 302 -0.80 7.28 9.65
C GLY A 302 0.52 6.75 9.08
N VAL A 303 1.61 7.50 9.29
CA VAL A 303 2.96 7.15 8.85
C VAL A 303 3.88 7.23 10.06
N GLU A 304 3.75 6.25 10.95
CA GLU A 304 4.86 5.52 11.56
C GLU A 304 4.34 4.44 12.52
N GLY A 305 4.66 3.19 12.19
CA GLY A 305 4.90 2.10 13.14
C GLY A 305 3.83 1.78 14.19
N ASN A 306 2.64 1.31 13.79
CA ASN A 306 1.85 0.43 14.66
C ASN A 306 1.18 -0.69 13.83
N PRO A 307 1.41 -2.00 14.12
CA PRO A 307 0.92 -3.10 13.28
C PRO A 307 -0.60 -3.37 13.31
N ASP A 308 -1.40 -2.67 14.12
CA ASP A 308 -2.77 -3.10 14.44
C ASP A 308 -3.91 -2.20 13.91
N CYS A 309 -3.64 -1.28 12.98
CA CYS A 309 -4.72 -0.50 12.36
C CYS A 309 -5.34 -1.21 11.15
N SER A 310 -6.39 -2.00 11.40
CA SER A 310 -7.32 -2.50 10.38
C SER A 310 -8.14 -1.36 9.77
N ILE A 311 -8.10 -1.21 8.45
CA ILE A 311 -9.03 -0.33 7.71
C ILE A 311 -10.42 -0.96 7.79
N ILE A 312 -11.33 -0.32 8.51
CA ILE A 312 -12.72 -0.75 8.64
C ILE A 312 -13.44 -0.50 7.31
N VAL A 313 -13.68 -1.56 6.55
CA VAL A 313 -14.72 -1.56 5.52
C VAL A 313 -16.05 -1.37 6.25
N ILE A 314 -16.77 -0.29 5.96
CA ILE A 314 -18.11 -0.07 6.52
C ILE A 314 -19.01 -1.20 6.01
N HIS A 315 -19.20 -2.19 6.87
CA HIS A 315 -20.30 -3.13 6.79
C HIS A 315 -21.17 -2.81 7.99
N ASP A 316 -22.48 -2.74 7.72
CA ASP A 316 -23.58 -2.80 8.68
C ASP A 316 -23.14 -3.53 9.97
N ARG A 317 -22.85 -2.76 11.04
CA ARG A 317 -22.05 -3.20 12.20
C ARG A 317 -22.71 -4.35 13.00
N ASP A 318 -23.96 -4.70 12.71
CA ASP A 318 -24.69 -5.77 13.37
C ASP A 318 -24.64 -7.14 12.65
N LYS A 319 -24.05 -7.22 11.45
CA LYS A 319 -24.00 -8.48 10.67
C LYS A 319 -22.56 -8.94 10.45
N LYS A 320 -22.06 -9.76 11.38
CA LYS A 320 -20.77 -10.46 11.20
C LYS A 320 -20.82 -11.32 9.94
N LEU A 321 -20.11 -10.91 8.88
CA LEU A 321 -19.97 -11.69 7.66
C LEU A 321 -19.35 -13.05 7.98
N ARG A 322 -19.68 -14.07 7.18
CA ARG A 322 -19.08 -15.39 7.33
C ARG A 322 -17.59 -15.32 7.03
N ASP A 323 -16.81 -16.00 7.86
CA ASP A 323 -15.38 -16.20 7.65
C ASP A 323 -15.12 -17.60 7.08
N ILE A 324 -13.90 -17.85 6.61
CA ILE A 324 -13.43 -19.16 6.18
C ILE A 324 -13.48 -20.12 7.37
N VAL A 325 -14.06 -21.31 7.16
CA VAL A 325 -14.12 -22.40 8.15
C VAL A 325 -13.66 -23.69 7.48
N ALA A 326 -12.48 -24.20 7.87
CA ALA A 326 -11.86 -25.39 7.29
C ALA A 326 -12.65 -26.67 7.53
N ALA A 327 -13.44 -26.70 8.61
CA ALA A 327 -14.34 -27.83 8.90
C ALA A 327 -15.50 -27.93 7.88
N ALA A 328 -15.80 -26.84 7.16
CA ALA A 328 -16.82 -26.82 6.11
C ALA A 328 -16.26 -27.15 4.71
N THR A 329 -14.96 -27.45 4.60
CA THR A 329 -14.34 -27.76 3.30
C THR A 329 -15.01 -28.95 2.64
N THR A 330 -15.41 -28.78 1.39
CA THR A 330 -15.89 -29.88 0.55
C THR A 330 -14.79 -30.38 -0.36
N VAL A 331 -14.78 -31.69 -0.64
CA VAL A 331 -13.76 -32.33 -1.49
C VAL A 331 -14.43 -33.03 -2.66
N SER A 332 -14.10 -32.60 -3.87
CA SER A 332 -14.47 -33.21 -5.13
C SER A 332 -13.22 -33.73 -5.84
N LEU A 333 -13.01 -35.05 -5.79
CA LEU A 333 -11.81 -35.68 -6.36
C LEU A 333 -11.84 -35.65 -7.89
N SER A 334 -10.67 -35.43 -8.49
CA SER A 334 -10.49 -35.56 -9.94
C SER A 334 -10.77 -37.00 -10.39
N PRO A 335 -11.62 -37.21 -11.42
CA PRO A 335 -11.82 -38.54 -12.00
C PRO A 335 -10.58 -39.02 -12.79
N HIS A 336 -9.64 -38.11 -13.09
CA HIS A 336 -8.45 -38.38 -13.87
C HIS A 336 -7.20 -37.95 -13.12
N ARG A 337 -6.33 -38.91 -12.81
CA ARG A 337 -5.01 -38.67 -12.22
C ARG A 337 -4.03 -38.31 -13.33
N LYS A 338 -3.43 -37.12 -13.27
CA LYS A 338 -2.40 -36.70 -14.23
C LYS A 338 -1.12 -37.52 -14.05
N HIS A 339 -0.31 -37.59 -15.09
CA HIS A 339 1.05 -38.12 -15.01
C HIS A 339 1.94 -37.17 -14.19
N ILE A 340 2.75 -37.72 -13.29
CA ILE A 340 3.76 -36.95 -12.53
C ILE A 340 5.10 -37.10 -13.26
N PRO A 341 5.70 -36.02 -13.78
CA PRO A 341 7.02 -36.07 -14.40
C PRO A 341 8.09 -36.60 -13.43
N ALA A 342 9.18 -37.15 -13.96
CA ALA A 342 10.33 -37.48 -13.13
C ALA A 342 10.94 -36.20 -12.53
N ASN A 343 11.50 -36.29 -11.32
CA ASN A 343 12.04 -35.14 -10.60
C ASN A 343 13.03 -34.30 -11.42
N LYS A 344 13.93 -34.95 -12.17
CA LYS A 344 14.90 -34.28 -13.04
C LYS A 344 14.29 -33.47 -14.20
N ASP A 345 13.03 -33.74 -14.54
CA ASP A 345 12.31 -33.11 -15.65
C ASP A 345 11.34 -32.03 -15.13
N LEU A 346 11.33 -31.75 -13.82
CA LEU A 346 10.50 -30.71 -13.22
C LEU A 346 11.04 -29.32 -13.58
N VAL A 347 10.16 -28.48 -14.11
CA VAL A 347 10.39 -27.05 -14.36
C VAL A 347 9.48 -26.25 -13.45
N PHE A 348 10.01 -25.20 -12.81
CA PHE A 348 9.30 -24.42 -11.81
C PHE A 348 7.98 -23.86 -12.38
N GLY A 349 6.84 -24.19 -11.76
CA GLY A 349 5.54 -23.63 -12.12
C GLY A 349 4.96 -24.08 -13.46
N LYS A 350 5.46 -25.16 -14.08
CA LYS A 350 4.94 -25.70 -15.35
C LYS A 350 4.05 -26.93 -15.20
N THR A 351 4.22 -27.69 -14.12
CA THR A 351 3.41 -28.87 -13.80
C THR A 351 2.53 -28.57 -12.61
N PHE A 352 1.24 -28.92 -12.66
CA PHE A 352 0.28 -28.64 -11.58
C PHE A 352 -0.41 -29.91 -11.10
N ALA A 353 -0.68 -29.95 -9.79
CA ALA A 353 -1.34 -31.05 -9.11
C ALA A 353 -2.76 -31.33 -9.63
N ASP A 354 -3.37 -32.42 -9.14
CA ASP A 354 -4.68 -32.86 -9.63
C ASP A 354 -5.82 -31.93 -9.15
N HIS A 355 -5.64 -31.26 -8.00
CA HIS A 355 -6.67 -30.44 -7.37
C HIS A 355 -6.21 -29.00 -7.11
N MET A 356 -7.16 -28.16 -6.74
CA MET A 356 -6.95 -26.80 -6.24
C MET A 356 -7.94 -26.49 -5.13
N LEU A 357 -7.56 -25.61 -4.20
CA LEU A 357 -8.48 -25.00 -3.23
C LEU A 357 -9.11 -23.75 -3.85
N ASP A 358 -10.38 -23.53 -3.60
CA ASP A 358 -11.15 -22.40 -4.10
C ASP A 358 -12.13 -21.91 -3.03
N VAL A 359 -12.13 -20.61 -2.73
CA VAL A 359 -13.03 -19.97 -1.78
C VAL A 359 -13.55 -18.67 -2.37
N ASN A 360 -14.87 -18.57 -2.56
CA ASN A 360 -15.54 -17.35 -3.01
C ASN A 360 -15.84 -16.42 -1.82
N TRP A 361 -15.88 -15.11 -2.09
CA TRP A 361 -16.36 -14.11 -1.16
C TRP A 361 -17.27 -13.11 -1.87
N ASP A 362 -18.32 -12.68 -1.19
CA ASP A 362 -19.13 -11.52 -1.59
C ASP A 362 -19.44 -10.64 -0.37
N SER A 363 -19.61 -9.34 -0.60
CA SER A 363 -19.82 -8.35 0.46
C SER A 363 -21.15 -8.52 1.22
N LYS A 364 -22.10 -9.32 0.71
CA LYS A 364 -23.41 -9.55 1.35
C LYS A 364 -23.36 -10.71 2.33
N ASN A 365 -22.58 -11.75 2.02
CA ASN A 365 -22.61 -13.03 2.72
C ASN A 365 -21.27 -13.43 3.35
N GLY A 366 -20.17 -12.74 3.03
CA GLY A 366 -18.83 -13.12 3.44
C GLY A 366 -18.26 -14.29 2.64
N TRP A 367 -17.34 -15.01 3.25
CA TRP A 367 -16.71 -16.18 2.66
C TRP A 367 -17.70 -17.35 2.52
N ALA A 368 -17.64 -18.01 1.37
CA ALA A 368 -18.26 -19.31 1.16
C ALA A 368 -17.44 -20.43 1.80
N ALA A 369 -18.03 -21.62 1.88
CA ALA A 369 -17.30 -22.82 2.30
C ALA A 369 -16.14 -23.10 1.32
N PRO A 370 -14.95 -23.50 1.82
CA PRO A 370 -13.85 -23.86 0.93
C PRO A 370 -14.17 -25.10 0.08
N GLU A 371 -13.69 -25.12 -1.15
CA GLU A 371 -13.84 -26.24 -2.06
C GLU A 371 -12.48 -26.73 -2.55
N ILE A 372 -12.13 -27.98 -2.23
CA ILE A 372 -11.05 -28.70 -2.90
C ILE A 372 -11.67 -29.41 -4.10
N LYS A 373 -11.29 -29.00 -5.30
CA LYS A 373 -11.88 -29.49 -6.56
C LYS A 373 -10.82 -29.79 -7.60
N PRO A 374 -11.14 -30.49 -8.71
CA PRO A 374 -10.16 -30.76 -9.75
C PRO A 374 -9.57 -29.46 -10.31
N TYR A 375 -8.26 -29.42 -10.51
CA TYR A 375 -7.57 -28.28 -11.10
C TYR A 375 -8.17 -27.93 -12.47
N GLY A 376 -8.52 -26.66 -12.67
CA GLY A 376 -9.12 -26.20 -13.92
C GLY A 376 -9.05 -24.68 -14.10
N ASN A 377 -9.53 -24.22 -15.25
CA ASN A 377 -9.57 -22.80 -15.58
C ASN A 377 -10.55 -22.05 -14.65
N LEU A 378 -10.21 -20.81 -14.32
CA LEU A 378 -11.13 -19.90 -13.65
C LEU A 378 -12.10 -19.30 -14.69
N SER A 379 -13.41 -19.33 -14.40
CA SER A 379 -14.42 -18.60 -15.16
C SER A 379 -14.69 -17.27 -14.46
N ILE A 380 -14.17 -16.18 -15.03
CA ILE A 380 -14.24 -14.84 -14.46
C ILE A 380 -14.77 -13.90 -15.55
N ALA A 381 -15.67 -13.00 -15.18
CA ALA A 381 -16.21 -12.00 -16.11
C ALA A 381 -15.07 -11.13 -16.69
N PRO A 382 -15.10 -10.78 -17.99
CA PRO A 382 -14.09 -9.90 -18.59
C PRO A 382 -14.03 -8.51 -17.93
N SER A 383 -15.12 -8.06 -17.30
CA SER A 383 -15.21 -6.82 -16.53
C SER A 383 -14.64 -6.92 -15.11
N ALA A 384 -14.09 -8.07 -14.70
CA ALA A 384 -13.54 -8.24 -13.37
C ALA A 384 -12.36 -7.30 -13.12
N THR A 385 -12.38 -6.58 -12.00
CA THR A 385 -11.39 -5.56 -11.64
C THR A 385 -9.94 -6.06 -11.57
N VAL A 386 -9.71 -7.36 -11.32
CA VAL A 386 -8.38 -7.97 -11.41
C VAL A 386 -7.72 -7.76 -12.78
N PHE A 387 -8.48 -7.84 -13.89
CA PHE A 387 -7.92 -7.71 -15.24
C PHE A 387 -7.59 -6.27 -15.64
N HIS A 388 -8.23 -5.29 -15.00
CA HIS A 388 -8.11 -3.88 -15.37
C HIS A 388 -7.17 -3.12 -14.45
N TYR A 389 -7.17 -3.45 -13.15
CA TYR A 389 -6.47 -2.69 -12.13
C TYR A 389 -5.47 -3.52 -11.32
N GLY A 390 -5.31 -4.81 -11.66
CA GLY A 390 -4.33 -5.69 -11.00
C GLY A 390 -4.57 -5.85 -9.49
N VAL A 391 -5.84 -5.82 -9.06
CA VAL A 391 -6.23 -6.02 -7.65
C VAL A 391 -6.08 -7.51 -7.30
N GLU A 392 -4.83 -7.92 -7.15
CA GLU A 392 -4.42 -9.28 -6.85
C GLU A 392 -3.14 -9.33 -6.01
N CYS A 393 -3.09 -10.29 -5.09
CA CYS A 393 -1.88 -10.64 -4.38
C CYS A 393 -1.74 -12.16 -4.27
N PHE A 394 -0.53 -12.62 -3.95
CA PHE A 394 -0.25 -14.04 -3.89
C PHE A 394 0.76 -14.38 -2.80
N GLU A 395 0.87 -15.68 -2.50
CA GLU A 395 1.93 -16.24 -1.69
C GLU A 395 2.69 -17.37 -2.40
N GLY A 396 3.80 -17.78 -1.78
CA GLY A 396 4.70 -18.83 -2.19
C GLY A 396 5.31 -19.49 -0.97
N MET A 397 4.84 -20.71 -0.68
CA MET A 397 5.37 -21.58 0.36
C MET A 397 5.62 -22.98 -0.21
N LYS A 398 6.30 -23.84 0.54
CA LYS A 398 6.67 -25.18 0.09
C LYS A 398 6.26 -26.23 1.12
N ALA A 399 5.78 -27.35 0.62
CA ALA A 399 5.58 -28.58 1.37
C ALA A 399 6.69 -29.59 1.03
N TYR A 400 7.13 -30.31 2.05
CA TYR A 400 8.23 -31.27 2.00
C TYR A 400 7.77 -32.61 2.57
N LYS A 401 8.38 -33.71 2.13
CA LYS A 401 8.27 -35.01 2.81
C LYS A 401 9.53 -35.29 3.60
N ASP A 402 9.39 -35.61 4.87
CA ASP A 402 10.52 -36.08 5.66
C ASP A 402 10.84 -37.56 5.40
N LYS A 403 11.88 -38.07 6.08
CA LYS A 403 12.33 -39.47 5.95
C LYS A 403 11.28 -40.50 6.38
N SER A 404 10.29 -40.11 7.18
CA SER A 404 9.16 -40.96 7.58
C SER A 404 7.99 -40.90 6.60
N GLY A 405 8.04 -40.01 5.61
CA GLY A 405 6.94 -39.72 4.68
C GLY A 405 5.97 -38.66 5.19
N SER A 406 6.18 -38.09 6.38
CA SER A 406 5.29 -37.07 6.92
C SER A 406 5.44 -35.76 6.14
N ILE A 407 4.30 -35.12 5.86
CA ILE A 407 4.26 -33.83 5.15
C ILE A 407 4.60 -32.70 6.12
N ARG A 408 5.45 -31.77 5.69
CA ARG A 408 5.92 -30.62 6.47
C ARG A 408 5.78 -29.32 5.71
N LEU A 409 5.40 -28.27 6.42
CA LEU A 409 5.41 -26.88 5.97
C LEU A 409 6.48 -26.10 6.72
N PHE A 410 7.12 -25.15 6.04
CA PHE A 410 8.13 -24.28 6.65
C PHE A 410 7.56 -22.90 6.96
N ARG A 411 7.39 -22.58 8.24
CA ARG A 411 6.84 -21.31 8.77
C ARG A 411 5.57 -20.83 8.04
N PRO A 412 4.56 -21.70 7.83
CA PRO A 412 3.38 -21.35 7.05
C PRO A 412 2.55 -20.21 7.67
N ASP A 413 2.62 -20.03 8.99
CA ASP A 413 2.01 -18.93 9.74
C ASP A 413 2.49 -17.57 9.22
N MET A 414 3.79 -17.42 8.96
CA MET A 414 4.35 -16.18 8.41
C MET A 414 3.84 -15.91 6.99
N ASN A 415 3.65 -16.96 6.19
CA ASN A 415 3.08 -16.83 4.86
C ASN A 415 1.63 -16.34 4.93
N MET A 416 0.81 -16.91 5.84
CA MET A 416 -0.57 -16.46 6.04
C MET A 416 -0.64 -15.01 6.53
N ASN A 417 0.24 -14.62 7.46
CA ASN A 417 0.36 -13.24 7.92
C ASN A 417 0.71 -12.26 6.79
N ARG A 418 1.59 -12.66 5.86
CA ARG A 418 1.96 -11.81 4.73
C ARG A 418 0.88 -11.75 3.65
N LEU A 419 0.19 -12.85 3.36
CA LEU A 419 -0.96 -12.86 2.46
C LEU A 419 -2.08 -11.96 3.00
N PHE A 420 -2.39 -12.08 4.30
CA PHE A 420 -3.38 -11.25 4.98
C PHE A 420 -3.06 -9.76 4.85
N ARG A 421 -1.83 -9.33 5.18
CA ARG A 421 -1.39 -7.93 5.00
C ARG A 421 -1.47 -7.46 3.54
N SER A 422 -1.15 -8.35 2.59
CA SER A 422 -1.26 -8.02 1.16
C SER A 422 -2.72 -7.84 0.72
N CYS A 423 -3.65 -8.63 1.27
CA CYS A 423 -5.09 -8.41 1.06
C CYS A 423 -5.54 -7.07 1.63
N GLN A 424 -5.14 -6.74 2.86
CA GLN A 424 -5.45 -5.44 3.48
C GLN A 424 -4.94 -4.27 2.64
N ARG A 425 -3.70 -4.36 2.13
CA ARG A 425 -3.10 -3.31 1.26
C ARG A 425 -3.90 -3.08 -0.02
N LEU A 426 -4.61 -4.10 -0.51
CA LEU A 426 -5.43 -4.05 -1.72
C LEU A 426 -6.93 -3.85 -1.47
N ALA A 427 -7.33 -3.63 -0.22
CA ALA A 427 -8.75 -3.63 0.18
C ALA A 427 -9.51 -4.89 -0.29
N LEU A 428 -8.82 -6.04 -0.33
CA LEU A 428 -9.42 -7.36 -0.47
C LEU A 428 -9.95 -7.83 0.89
N PRO A 429 -10.96 -8.70 0.93
CA PRO A 429 -11.55 -9.17 2.19
C PRO A 429 -10.52 -9.86 3.10
N GLU A 430 -10.60 -9.52 4.38
CA GLU A 430 -9.89 -10.22 5.44
C GLU A 430 -10.42 -11.65 5.61
N PHE A 431 -9.58 -12.54 6.13
CA PHE A 431 -9.91 -13.95 6.34
C PHE A 431 -9.21 -14.50 7.59
N ASN A 432 -9.79 -15.54 8.19
CA ASN A 432 -9.13 -16.30 9.24
C ASN A 432 -7.92 -17.07 8.68
N LYS A 433 -6.72 -16.60 9.06
CA LYS A 433 -5.42 -17.16 8.63
C LYS A 433 -5.27 -18.65 8.96
N ASP A 434 -5.71 -19.08 10.14
CA ASP A 434 -5.57 -20.45 10.61
C ASP A 434 -6.54 -21.39 9.88
N GLU A 435 -7.75 -20.94 9.59
CA GLU A 435 -8.75 -21.72 8.85
C GLU A 435 -8.39 -21.85 7.37
N LEU A 436 -7.82 -20.80 6.75
CA LEU A 436 -7.27 -20.93 5.40
C LEU A 436 -6.09 -21.92 5.39
N LEU A 437 -5.17 -21.84 6.37
CA LEU A 437 -4.04 -22.76 6.45
C LEU A 437 -4.50 -24.22 6.61
N LYS A 438 -5.47 -24.50 7.49
CA LYS A 438 -6.05 -25.85 7.63
C LYS A 438 -6.69 -26.35 6.33
N SER A 439 -7.31 -25.47 5.55
CA SER A 439 -7.87 -25.82 4.23
C SER A 439 -6.77 -26.16 3.21
N ILE A 440 -5.62 -25.48 3.29
CA ILE A 440 -4.42 -25.78 2.48
C ILE A 440 -3.80 -27.12 2.91
N GLU A 441 -3.76 -27.40 4.21
CA GLU A 441 -3.32 -28.69 4.75
C GLU A 441 -4.19 -29.85 4.23
N GLN A 442 -5.51 -29.67 4.19
CA GLN A 442 -6.43 -30.65 3.58
C GLN A 442 -6.15 -30.84 2.07
N LEU A 443 -5.85 -29.77 1.33
CA LEU A 443 -5.43 -29.88 -0.08
C LEU A 443 -4.14 -30.70 -0.22
N LEU A 444 -3.15 -30.48 0.66
CA LEU A 444 -1.91 -31.25 0.67
C LEU A 444 -2.13 -32.73 0.94
N LEU A 445 -3.07 -33.10 1.82
CA LEU A 445 -3.41 -34.49 2.07
C LEU A 445 -4.07 -35.14 0.85
N VAL A 446 -4.97 -34.42 0.16
CA VAL A 446 -5.61 -34.89 -1.07
C VAL A 446 -4.58 -35.09 -2.19
N ASP A 447 -3.64 -34.17 -2.33
CA ASP A 447 -2.60 -34.19 -3.37
C ASP A 447 -1.24 -34.71 -2.87
N GLU A 448 -1.19 -35.49 -1.78
CA GLU A 448 0.06 -35.94 -1.15
C GLU A 448 1.02 -36.61 -2.16
N ARG A 449 0.48 -37.34 -3.13
CA ARG A 449 1.27 -38.04 -4.16
C ARG A 449 2.14 -37.09 -5.01
N TRP A 450 1.77 -35.82 -5.08
CA TRP A 450 2.50 -34.78 -5.83
C TRP A 450 3.70 -34.24 -5.07
N ILE A 451 3.79 -34.48 -3.76
CA ILE A 451 4.93 -34.04 -2.95
C ILE A 451 6.10 -34.98 -3.19
N PRO A 452 7.21 -34.52 -3.81
CA PRO A 452 8.38 -35.36 -4.04
C PRO A 452 8.99 -35.81 -2.71
N SER A 453 9.40 -37.07 -2.64
CA SER A 453 10.08 -37.62 -1.45
C SER A 453 11.60 -37.42 -1.50
N GLU A 454 12.15 -37.00 -2.65
CA GLU A 454 13.58 -36.81 -2.82
C GLU A 454 14.03 -35.48 -2.21
N ARG A 455 15.14 -35.52 -1.46
CA ARG A 455 15.72 -34.32 -0.86
C ARG A 455 16.20 -33.35 -1.95
N GLY A 456 15.91 -32.07 -1.77
CA GLY A 456 16.12 -31.03 -2.78
C GLY A 456 14.88 -30.72 -3.63
N TYR A 457 13.82 -31.53 -3.50
CA TYR A 457 12.56 -31.36 -4.21
C TYR A 457 11.40 -31.06 -3.25
N SER A 458 10.39 -30.34 -3.71
CA SER A 458 9.26 -29.93 -2.87
C SER A 458 7.99 -29.75 -3.68
N LEU A 459 6.85 -29.61 -3.01
CA LEU A 459 5.62 -29.13 -3.63
C LEU A 459 5.46 -27.64 -3.31
N TYR A 460 5.53 -26.79 -4.32
CA TYR A 460 5.30 -25.37 -4.18
C TYR A 460 3.80 -25.07 -4.15
N LEU A 461 3.36 -24.30 -3.17
CA LEU A 461 1.98 -23.85 -2.99
C LEU A 461 1.87 -22.37 -3.37
N ARG A 462 0.86 -22.04 -4.16
CA ARG A 462 0.56 -20.68 -4.64
C ARG A 462 -0.84 -20.26 -4.20
N PRO A 463 -1.03 -19.81 -2.95
CA PRO A 463 -2.22 -19.06 -2.57
C PRO A 463 -2.30 -17.77 -3.37
N THR A 464 -3.48 -17.42 -3.86
CA THR A 464 -3.72 -16.22 -4.66
C THR A 464 -5.06 -15.64 -4.27
N ALA A 465 -5.11 -14.33 -3.99
CA ALA A 465 -6.33 -13.59 -3.75
C ALA A 465 -6.55 -12.59 -4.89
N ILE A 466 -7.76 -12.57 -5.45
CA ILE A 466 -8.11 -11.71 -6.60
C ILE A 466 -9.47 -11.03 -6.37
N ALA A 467 -9.61 -9.80 -6.85
CA ALA A 467 -10.89 -9.12 -6.94
C ALA A 467 -11.68 -9.59 -8.18
N THR A 468 -12.94 -9.97 -7.99
CA THR A 468 -13.78 -10.54 -9.06
C THR A 468 -15.08 -9.74 -9.27
N GLN A 469 -15.16 -8.52 -8.76
CA GLN A 469 -16.30 -7.64 -9.02
C GLN A 469 -16.40 -7.30 -10.50
N GLU A 470 -17.59 -7.49 -11.07
CA GLU A 470 -17.91 -7.15 -12.45
C GLU A 470 -18.17 -5.65 -12.60
N SER A 471 -17.09 -4.86 -12.69
CA SER A 471 -17.18 -3.40 -12.78
C SER A 471 -15.91 -2.81 -13.34
N LEU A 472 -16.05 -1.70 -14.08
CA LEU A 472 -14.94 -0.82 -14.48
C LEU A 472 -14.79 0.38 -13.52
N GLY A 473 -15.57 0.43 -12.45
CA GLY A 473 -15.36 1.41 -11.39
C GLY A 473 -14.14 1.03 -10.55
N VAL A 474 -13.28 2.01 -10.26
CA VAL A 474 -12.14 1.82 -9.35
C VAL A 474 -12.62 1.99 -7.92
N GLY A 475 -12.58 0.93 -7.12
CA GLY A 475 -13.01 0.94 -5.73
C GLY A 475 -12.79 -0.40 -5.04
N ALA A 476 -13.12 -0.47 -3.75
CA ALA A 476 -13.08 -1.70 -2.99
C ALA A 476 -14.01 -2.75 -3.61
N SER A 477 -13.53 -3.99 -3.70
CA SER A 477 -14.25 -5.01 -4.45
C SER A 477 -15.42 -5.58 -3.66
N SER A 478 -16.60 -5.68 -4.28
CA SER A 478 -17.77 -6.34 -3.67
C SER A 478 -17.75 -7.87 -3.82
N ASN A 479 -16.93 -8.41 -4.71
CA ASN A 479 -16.72 -9.85 -4.91
C ASN A 479 -15.23 -10.15 -4.99
N ALA A 480 -14.79 -11.23 -4.36
CA ALA A 480 -13.39 -11.65 -4.41
C ALA A 480 -13.28 -13.17 -4.33
N LYS A 481 -12.07 -13.68 -4.52
CA LYS A 481 -11.76 -15.10 -4.39
C LYS A 481 -10.36 -15.29 -3.83
N ILE A 482 -10.22 -16.33 -3.01
CA ILE A 482 -8.92 -16.96 -2.73
C ILE A 482 -8.89 -18.32 -3.43
N PHE A 483 -7.80 -18.64 -4.10
CA PHE A 483 -7.54 -19.98 -4.61
C PHE A 483 -6.11 -20.42 -4.33
N VAL A 484 -5.86 -21.73 -4.27
CA VAL A 484 -4.54 -22.30 -4.02
C VAL A 484 -4.27 -23.41 -5.03
N ILE A 485 -3.18 -23.27 -5.76
CA ILE A 485 -2.68 -24.29 -6.69
C ILE A 485 -1.33 -24.82 -6.21
N ALA A 486 -1.01 -26.06 -6.56
CA ALA A 486 0.22 -26.74 -6.17
C ALA A 486 1.02 -27.21 -7.39
N SER A 487 2.34 -27.10 -7.33
CA SER A 487 3.26 -27.46 -8.41
C SER A 487 4.51 -28.15 -7.85
N PRO A 488 4.86 -29.38 -8.28
CA PRO A 488 6.11 -30.02 -7.86
C PRO A 488 7.31 -29.28 -8.46
N VAL A 489 8.33 -29.03 -7.65
CA VAL A 489 9.50 -28.24 -8.04
C VAL A 489 10.80 -28.88 -7.56
N GLY A 490 11.85 -28.73 -8.37
CA GLY A 490 13.23 -29.04 -8.00
C GLY A 490 14.03 -27.82 -7.54
N PRO A 491 15.37 -27.90 -7.60
CA PRO A 491 16.25 -26.75 -7.41
C PRO A 491 15.86 -25.59 -8.33
N TYR A 492 15.99 -24.36 -7.83
CA TYR A 492 15.50 -23.17 -8.52
C TYR A 492 16.25 -22.86 -9.82
N TYR A 493 17.57 -22.95 -9.82
CA TYR A 493 18.36 -22.81 -11.04
C TYR A 493 18.65 -24.19 -11.63
N LYS A 494 18.59 -24.31 -12.96
CA LYS A 494 19.02 -25.53 -13.69
C LYS A 494 20.46 -25.92 -13.35
N THR A 495 21.31 -24.95 -13.00
CA THR A 495 22.70 -25.13 -12.57
C THR A 495 22.84 -25.53 -11.09
N GLY A 496 21.73 -25.67 -10.36
CA GLY A 496 21.68 -26.03 -8.94
C GLY A 496 22.08 -24.87 -8.02
N PHE A 497 22.90 -25.17 -7.00
CA PHE A 497 23.41 -24.19 -6.03
C PHE A 497 24.59 -23.36 -6.58
N ALA A 498 24.54 -23.02 -7.87
CA ALA A 498 25.60 -22.30 -8.55
C ALA A 498 25.48 -20.79 -8.30
N ALA A 499 26.61 -20.09 -8.14
CA ALA A 499 26.60 -18.65 -7.96
C ALA A 499 26.16 -17.92 -9.23
N VAL A 500 25.35 -16.88 -9.05
CA VAL A 500 24.77 -16.08 -10.13
C VAL A 500 25.52 -14.76 -10.35
N SER A 501 25.40 -14.24 -11.57
CA SER A 501 25.85 -12.89 -11.93
C SER A 501 24.65 -11.95 -11.96
N LEU A 502 24.76 -10.78 -11.32
CA LEU A 502 23.68 -9.79 -11.22
C LEU A 502 24.02 -8.52 -11.98
N SER A 503 23.01 -7.84 -12.51
CA SER A 503 23.15 -6.47 -13.04
C SER A 503 22.56 -5.49 -12.05
N ALA A 504 23.37 -4.56 -11.54
CA ALA A 504 22.95 -3.51 -10.63
C ALA A 504 22.27 -2.38 -11.42
N THR A 505 20.93 -2.37 -11.36
CA THR A 505 20.07 -1.57 -12.23
C THR A 505 19.72 -0.25 -11.56
N SER A 506 20.31 0.85 -12.03
CA SER A 506 20.11 2.20 -11.48
C SER A 506 19.01 3.02 -12.18
N HIS A 507 18.51 2.56 -13.32
CA HIS A 507 17.54 3.30 -14.16
C HIS A 507 16.12 2.72 -14.10
N TYR A 508 15.95 1.57 -13.47
CA TYR A 508 14.64 1.03 -13.11
C TYR A 508 14.53 0.95 -11.59
N VAL A 509 13.35 1.29 -11.08
CA VAL A 509 13.03 1.23 -9.66
C VAL A 509 11.98 0.16 -9.44
N ARG A 510 12.27 -0.80 -8.57
CA ARG A 510 11.36 -1.91 -8.24
C ARG A 510 10.18 -1.43 -7.39
N ALA A 511 10.48 -0.61 -6.39
CA ALA A 511 9.53 -0.09 -5.40
C ALA A 511 10.04 1.25 -4.85
N TRP A 512 9.14 2.04 -4.28
CA TRP A 512 9.44 3.35 -3.69
C TRP A 512 8.70 3.53 -2.35
N PRO A 513 9.18 4.40 -1.44
CA PRO A 513 8.52 4.68 -0.17
C PRO A 513 7.05 5.10 -0.35
N GLY A 514 6.17 4.57 0.48
CA GLY A 514 4.70 4.75 0.34
C GLY A 514 4.05 3.92 -0.76
N GLY A 515 4.83 3.19 -1.57
CA GLY A 515 4.36 2.24 -2.57
C GLY A 515 3.84 0.94 -1.97
N THR A 516 3.90 -0.16 -2.73
CA THR A 516 3.40 -1.48 -2.32
C THR A 516 4.50 -2.53 -2.24
N GLY A 517 5.78 -2.12 -2.25
CA GLY A 517 6.94 -3.01 -2.40
C GLY A 517 7.14 -4.02 -1.27
N ASP A 518 6.58 -3.74 -0.10
CA ASP A 518 6.55 -4.60 1.09
C ASP A 518 5.37 -5.60 1.11
N SER A 519 4.50 -5.53 0.10
CA SER A 519 3.33 -6.38 -0.07
C SER A 519 3.50 -7.27 -1.31
N LYS A 520 2.98 -8.50 -1.27
CA LYS A 520 3.18 -9.49 -2.34
C LYS A 520 2.11 -9.36 -3.43
N VAL A 521 2.01 -8.15 -3.97
CA VAL A 521 1.02 -7.73 -4.99
C VAL A 521 1.52 -8.04 -6.40
N GLY A 522 0.65 -8.53 -7.29
CA GLY A 522 1.00 -8.89 -8.67
C GLY A 522 1.67 -7.76 -9.45
N GLY A 523 1.17 -6.52 -9.27
CA GLY A 523 1.72 -5.32 -9.92
C GLY A 523 3.21 -5.06 -9.67
N ASN A 524 3.75 -5.48 -8.51
CA ASN A 524 5.17 -5.33 -8.19
C ASN A 524 6.10 -6.23 -9.03
N TYR A 525 5.56 -7.27 -9.63
CA TYR A 525 6.31 -8.23 -10.46
C TYR A 525 6.20 -7.87 -11.93
N ALA A 526 5.02 -7.42 -12.37
CA ALA A 526 4.75 -7.07 -13.76
C ALA A 526 5.72 -6.00 -14.29
N SER A 527 6.01 -4.96 -13.51
CA SER A 527 6.94 -3.89 -13.87
C SER A 527 8.40 -4.36 -13.95
N GLY A 528 8.76 -5.47 -13.29
CA GLY A 528 10.10 -6.04 -13.29
C GLY A 528 10.45 -6.88 -14.52
N ILE A 529 9.47 -7.27 -15.34
CA ILE A 529 9.67 -8.17 -16.49
C ILE A 529 10.57 -7.54 -17.55
N ARG A 530 10.30 -6.28 -17.94
CA ARG A 530 11.10 -5.59 -18.96
C ARG A 530 12.56 -5.40 -18.53
N PRO A 531 12.86 -4.90 -17.31
CA PRO A 531 14.23 -4.86 -16.80
C PRO A 531 14.91 -6.23 -16.79
N GLN A 532 14.19 -7.29 -16.40
CA GLN A 532 14.75 -8.65 -16.38
C GLN A 532 15.14 -9.15 -17.77
N LEU A 533 14.32 -8.90 -18.80
CA LEU A 533 14.68 -9.20 -20.19
C LEU A 533 15.96 -8.46 -20.63
N GLU A 534 16.11 -7.19 -20.25
CA GLU A 534 17.25 -6.38 -20.65
C GLU A 534 18.55 -6.86 -20.01
N VAL A 535 18.56 -7.17 -18.71
CA VAL A 535 19.78 -7.65 -18.05
C VAL A 535 20.18 -9.05 -18.51
N ALA A 536 19.21 -9.90 -18.82
CA ALA A 536 19.49 -11.25 -19.30
C ALA A 536 20.08 -11.27 -20.71
N GLN A 537 19.73 -10.31 -21.58
CA GLN A 537 20.42 -10.10 -22.86
C GLN A 537 21.92 -9.79 -22.71
N HIS A 538 22.34 -9.29 -21.55
CA HIS A 538 23.74 -9.02 -21.22
C HIS A 538 24.41 -10.17 -20.43
N GLY A 539 23.75 -11.32 -20.29
CA GLY A 539 24.29 -12.51 -19.63
C GLY A 539 24.22 -12.49 -18.09
N TYR A 540 23.46 -11.56 -17.50
CA TYR A 540 23.16 -11.57 -16.07
C TYR A 540 21.92 -12.41 -15.78
N ALA A 541 21.94 -13.14 -14.67
CA ALA A 541 20.81 -13.99 -14.29
C ALA A 541 19.65 -13.19 -13.68
N GLN A 542 19.93 -12.09 -12.96
CA GLN A 542 18.92 -11.31 -12.25
C GLN A 542 19.33 -9.83 -12.12
N ASN A 543 18.33 -8.98 -11.87
CA ASN A 543 18.54 -7.61 -11.42
C ASN A 543 19.00 -7.57 -9.96
N LEU A 544 19.98 -6.74 -9.64
CA LEU A 544 20.16 -6.16 -8.31
C LEU A 544 19.49 -4.79 -8.34
N TRP A 545 18.37 -4.66 -7.64
CA TRP A 545 17.56 -3.45 -7.63
C TRP A 545 18.23 -2.37 -6.79
N LEU A 546 18.45 -1.21 -7.39
CA LEU A 546 18.98 -0.04 -6.72
C LEU A 546 17.88 1.00 -6.49
N PHE A 547 18.02 1.79 -5.42
CA PHE A 547 17.08 2.85 -5.09
C PHE A 547 17.79 4.14 -4.63
N GLY A 548 17.24 5.27 -5.07
CA GLY A 548 17.68 6.60 -4.66
C GLY A 548 19.00 7.06 -5.31
N PRO A 549 19.40 8.31 -5.06
CA PRO A 549 20.57 8.92 -5.67
C PRO A 549 21.90 8.27 -5.24
N ASP A 550 21.91 7.61 -4.08
CA ASP A 550 23.09 6.96 -3.51
C ASP A 550 23.26 5.51 -4.00
N ASP A 551 22.40 5.03 -4.91
CA ASP A 551 22.38 3.64 -5.38
C ASP A 551 22.28 2.64 -4.20
N ASN A 552 21.28 2.82 -3.32
CA ASN A 552 21.00 1.91 -2.21
C ASN A 552 20.61 0.54 -2.74
N LEU A 553 21.20 -0.52 -2.20
CA LEU A 553 20.85 -1.89 -2.54
C LEU A 553 19.53 -2.24 -1.86
N THR A 554 18.62 -2.86 -2.60
CA THR A 554 17.30 -3.27 -2.07
C THR A 554 17.13 -4.79 -2.14
N GLU A 555 16.87 -5.34 -3.32
CA GLU A 555 16.56 -6.76 -3.54
C GLU A 555 17.32 -7.33 -4.75
N VAL A 556 17.43 -8.65 -4.81
CA VAL A 556 18.02 -9.41 -5.92
C VAL A 556 16.91 -10.15 -6.65
N GLY A 557 16.46 -9.63 -7.80
CA GLY A 557 15.32 -10.17 -8.51
C GLY A 557 14.08 -10.15 -7.63
N THR A 558 13.61 -11.33 -7.22
CA THR A 558 12.48 -11.52 -6.30
C THR A 558 12.92 -12.01 -4.89
N MET A 559 14.20 -11.84 -4.56
CA MET A 559 14.83 -12.28 -3.31
C MET A 559 15.35 -11.09 -2.49
N ASN A 560 15.34 -11.23 -1.17
CA ASN A 560 16.01 -10.27 -0.29
C ASN A 560 17.54 -10.39 -0.41
N LEU A 561 18.27 -9.29 -0.23
CA LEU A 561 19.73 -9.27 -0.29
C LEU A 561 20.38 -9.42 1.09
N PHE A 562 21.47 -10.17 1.16
CA PHE A 562 22.39 -10.19 2.30
C PHE A 562 23.84 -9.97 1.86
N LEU A 563 24.61 -9.28 2.71
CA LEU A 563 26.05 -9.14 2.58
C LEU A 563 26.72 -9.58 3.88
N PHE A 564 27.79 -10.36 3.77
CA PHE A 564 28.65 -10.72 4.88
C PHE A 564 30.03 -10.11 4.66
N TRP A 565 30.52 -9.35 5.64
CA TRP A 565 31.77 -8.61 5.50
C TRP A 565 32.45 -8.33 6.84
N ILE A 566 33.59 -7.66 6.77
CA ILE A 566 34.23 -7.00 7.89
C ILE A 566 33.85 -5.51 7.85
N ASN A 567 33.15 -5.02 8.88
CA ASN A 567 32.76 -3.61 8.96
C ASN A 567 33.98 -2.70 9.23
N LYS A 568 33.79 -1.37 9.24
CA LYS A 568 34.91 -0.41 9.45
C LYS A 568 35.53 -0.49 10.86
N ALA A 569 34.83 -1.10 11.82
CA ALA A 569 35.36 -1.39 13.16
C ALA A 569 36.16 -2.72 13.23
N GLY A 570 36.32 -3.43 12.11
CA GLY A 570 37.06 -4.69 12.05
C GLY A 570 36.26 -5.92 12.52
N GLN A 571 34.96 -5.80 12.70
CA GLN A 571 34.08 -6.89 13.14
C GLN A 571 33.41 -7.58 11.96
N ARG A 572 33.21 -8.89 12.05
CA ARG A 572 32.36 -9.61 11.09
C ARG A 572 30.91 -9.20 11.29
N GLU A 573 30.23 -8.89 10.20
CA GLU A 573 28.85 -8.41 10.21
C GLU A 573 28.08 -9.01 9.03
N LEU A 574 26.89 -9.51 9.31
CA LEU A 574 25.87 -9.87 8.33
C LEU A 574 24.87 -8.71 8.25
N VAL A 575 24.77 -8.09 7.09
CA VAL A 575 23.89 -6.94 6.85
C VAL A 575 22.85 -7.24 5.78
N THR A 576 21.65 -6.69 5.95
CA THR A 576 20.56 -6.70 4.96
C THR A 576 19.84 -5.34 4.99
N PRO A 577 19.28 -4.85 3.86
CA PRO A 577 18.44 -3.66 3.86
C PRO A 577 17.27 -3.75 4.85
N PRO A 578 16.85 -2.64 5.48
CA PRO A 578 15.78 -2.63 6.48
C PRO A 578 14.41 -2.75 5.82
N LEU A 579 13.38 -3.07 6.61
CA LEU A 579 11.99 -3.09 6.13
C LEU A 579 11.40 -1.68 6.15
N ASP A 580 11.73 -0.86 5.15
CA ASP A 580 11.35 0.56 5.02
C ASP A 580 10.12 0.80 4.12
N GLY A 581 9.38 -0.26 3.79
CA GLY A 581 8.26 -0.23 2.83
C GLY A 581 8.67 -0.52 1.38
N THR A 582 9.97 -0.49 1.05
CA THR A 582 10.48 -0.81 -0.30
C THR A 582 11.01 -2.24 -0.42
N ILE A 583 11.13 -2.97 0.69
CA ILE A 583 11.65 -4.33 0.77
C ILE A 583 10.54 -5.30 1.16
N LEU A 584 10.41 -6.43 0.44
CA LEU A 584 9.43 -7.44 0.79
C LEU A 584 9.89 -8.17 2.07
N PRO A 585 9.06 -8.28 3.14
CA PRO A 585 9.41 -9.01 4.35
C PRO A 585 9.43 -10.53 4.06
N GLY A 586 10.59 -11.03 3.61
CA GLY A 586 10.82 -12.44 3.29
C GLY A 586 10.80 -13.36 4.50
N VAL A 587 10.06 -14.47 4.43
CA VAL A 587 10.12 -15.55 5.43
C VAL A 587 11.54 -16.12 5.56
N THR A 588 12.23 -16.30 4.44
CA THR A 588 13.63 -16.76 4.45
C THR A 588 14.59 -15.70 5.01
N ARG A 589 14.36 -14.40 4.70
CA ARG A 589 15.12 -13.29 5.30
C ARG A 589 15.01 -13.29 6.82
N ASP A 590 13.78 -13.37 7.35
CA ASP A 590 13.52 -13.43 8.78
C ASP A 590 14.18 -14.66 9.43
N SER A 591 14.12 -15.81 8.75
CA SER A 591 14.75 -17.06 9.22
C SER A 591 16.28 -16.93 9.30
N ILE A 592 16.90 -16.31 8.31
CA ILE A 592 18.36 -16.06 8.28
C ILE A 592 18.77 -15.11 9.40
N LEU A 593 18.05 -14.00 9.60
CA LEU A 593 18.32 -13.06 10.69
C LEU A 593 18.17 -13.74 12.06
N SER A 594 17.12 -14.54 12.24
CA SER A 594 16.86 -15.26 13.49
C SER A 594 17.95 -16.31 13.78
N LEU A 595 18.40 -17.06 12.76
CA LEU A 595 19.51 -18.01 12.89
C LEU A 595 20.84 -17.30 13.18
N ALA A 596 21.15 -16.22 12.46
CA ALA A 596 22.36 -15.44 12.65
C ALA A 596 22.46 -14.89 14.08
N ARG A 597 21.37 -14.30 14.57
CA ARG A 597 21.26 -13.77 15.94
C ARG A 597 21.39 -14.88 16.99
N SER A 598 20.80 -16.05 16.77
CA SER A 598 20.88 -17.16 17.71
C SER A 598 22.27 -17.79 17.77
N TRP A 599 23.03 -17.79 16.66
CA TRP A 599 24.42 -18.23 16.66
C TRP A 599 25.34 -17.28 17.43
N GLY A 600 25.10 -15.96 17.37
CA GLY A 600 25.87 -14.97 18.14
C GLY A 600 27.36 -14.89 17.78
N GLU A 601 27.73 -15.29 16.56
CA GLU A 601 29.13 -15.42 16.12
C GLU A 601 29.68 -14.15 15.41
N PHE A 602 28.80 -13.23 15.05
CA PHE A 602 29.06 -12.00 14.30
C PHE A 602 27.90 -11.00 14.48
N GLU A 603 28.13 -9.73 14.16
CA GLU A 603 27.10 -8.68 14.22
C GLU A 603 26.01 -8.91 13.17
N VAL A 604 24.77 -8.57 13.51
CA VAL A 604 23.62 -8.69 12.59
C VAL A 604 22.93 -7.34 12.50
N ALA A 605 22.97 -6.72 11.33
CA ALA A 605 22.45 -5.38 11.11
C ALA A 605 21.37 -5.34 10.02
N GLU A 606 20.27 -4.65 10.31
CA GLU A 606 19.27 -4.26 9.32
C GLU A 606 19.46 -2.76 9.05
N ARG A 607 20.15 -2.41 7.97
CA ARG A 607 20.48 -1.01 7.64
C ARG A 607 20.64 -0.79 6.15
N PRO A 608 20.46 0.44 5.65
CA PRO A 608 20.78 0.77 4.26
C PRO A 608 22.25 0.43 3.95
N VAL A 609 22.47 -0.06 2.74
CA VAL A 609 23.79 -0.36 2.16
C VAL A 609 23.81 0.19 0.75
N THR A 610 24.90 0.85 0.35
CA THR A 610 25.01 1.49 -0.97
C THR A 610 26.03 0.78 -1.85
N MET A 611 25.88 0.88 -3.18
CA MET A 611 26.87 0.32 -4.11
C MET A 611 28.27 0.88 -3.86
N PRO A 612 28.47 2.19 -3.63
CA PRO A 612 29.76 2.73 -3.19
C PRO A 612 30.37 2.04 -1.97
N GLU A 613 29.57 1.73 -0.94
CA GLU A 613 30.06 1.02 0.26
C GLU A 613 30.52 -0.40 -0.07
N VAL A 614 29.79 -1.11 -0.94
CA VAL A 614 30.17 -2.44 -1.44
C VAL A 614 31.50 -2.39 -2.21
N LEU A 615 31.65 -1.40 -3.10
CA LEU A 615 32.88 -1.23 -3.88
C LEU A 615 34.09 -0.86 -3.01
N GLU A 616 33.89 -0.03 -1.99
CA GLU A 616 34.92 0.27 -0.99
C GLU A 616 35.34 -1.01 -0.25
N ALA A 617 34.38 -1.80 0.24
CA ALA A 617 34.65 -3.06 0.92
C ALA A 617 35.35 -4.10 0.03
N LEU A 618 35.01 -4.16 -1.27
CA LEU A 618 35.70 -5.00 -2.25
C LEU A 618 37.17 -4.57 -2.42
N LYS A 619 37.41 -3.28 -2.63
CA LYS A 619 38.77 -2.72 -2.79
C LYS A 619 39.64 -3.00 -1.56
N GLU A 620 39.05 -2.92 -0.38
CA GLU A 620 39.71 -3.16 0.91
C GLU A 620 39.76 -4.64 1.31
N LYS A 621 39.23 -5.54 0.48
CA LYS A 621 39.13 -7.00 0.75
C LYS A 621 38.39 -7.32 2.05
N ARG A 622 37.41 -6.48 2.41
CA ARG A 622 36.53 -6.66 3.57
C ARG A 622 35.24 -7.39 3.24
N LEU A 623 34.76 -7.35 2.00
CA LEU A 623 33.60 -8.14 1.58
C LEU A 623 33.94 -9.63 1.57
N LEU A 624 33.11 -10.46 2.19
CA LEU A 624 33.35 -11.90 2.33
C LEU A 624 32.38 -12.73 1.49
N GLU A 625 31.08 -12.44 1.53
CA GLU A 625 30.05 -13.15 0.77
C GLU A 625 28.88 -12.19 0.44
N MET A 626 28.18 -12.41 -0.67
CA MET A 626 26.84 -11.85 -0.90
C MET A 626 25.91 -12.93 -1.43
N PHE A 627 24.65 -12.89 -1.03
CA PHE A 627 23.65 -13.83 -1.49
C PHE A 627 22.23 -13.24 -1.46
N GLY A 628 21.37 -13.73 -2.35
CA GLY A 628 19.93 -13.53 -2.28
C GLY A 628 19.26 -14.56 -1.36
N ALA A 629 18.11 -14.24 -0.78
CA ALA A 629 17.32 -15.14 0.06
C ALA A 629 15.83 -15.12 -0.31
N GLY A 630 15.22 -16.30 -0.47
CA GLY A 630 13.80 -16.43 -0.82
C GLY A 630 13.32 -17.87 -0.85
N THR A 631 12.00 -18.11 -0.84
CA THR A 631 11.42 -19.47 -0.78
C THR A 631 11.90 -20.38 -1.92
N ALA A 632 12.12 -19.81 -3.11
CA ALA A 632 12.42 -20.58 -4.31
C ALA A 632 13.82 -21.22 -4.24
N ALA A 633 14.85 -20.43 -3.93
CA ALA A 633 16.25 -20.89 -3.87
C ALA A 633 16.77 -21.18 -2.45
N ILE A 634 16.03 -20.84 -1.40
CA ILE A 634 16.51 -20.71 -0.01
C ILE A 634 17.55 -19.60 0.09
N VAL A 635 18.75 -19.84 -0.45
CA VAL A 635 19.79 -18.83 -0.65
C VAL A 635 20.40 -18.97 -2.05
N SER A 636 20.75 -17.85 -2.67
CA SER A 636 21.34 -17.78 -4.01
C SER A 636 22.68 -17.04 -3.94
N PRO A 637 23.82 -17.73 -4.01
CA PRO A 637 25.14 -17.09 -3.94
C PRO A 637 25.40 -16.14 -5.11
N ILE A 638 26.10 -15.04 -4.87
CA ILE A 638 26.42 -14.04 -5.91
C ILE A 638 27.93 -14.06 -6.16
N LYS A 639 28.34 -14.24 -7.43
CA LYS A 639 29.76 -14.24 -7.82
C LYS A 639 30.20 -12.98 -8.58
N ASN A 640 29.25 -12.24 -9.14
CA ASN A 640 29.55 -11.07 -9.95
C ASN A 640 28.40 -10.06 -9.90
N ILE A 641 28.75 -8.77 -9.86
CA ILE A 641 27.81 -7.66 -9.99
C ILE A 641 28.31 -6.74 -11.10
N GLY A 642 27.54 -6.60 -12.17
CA GLY A 642 27.75 -5.59 -13.19
C GLY A 642 27.16 -4.25 -12.75
N TYR A 643 27.97 -3.20 -12.65
CA TYR A 643 27.54 -1.88 -12.22
C TYR A 643 28.25 -0.78 -13.01
N LYS A 644 27.49 0.14 -13.60
CA LYS A 644 27.99 1.27 -14.41
C LYS A 644 29.03 0.86 -15.46
N GLY A 645 28.76 -0.25 -16.15
CA GLY A 645 29.59 -0.79 -17.23
C GLY A 645 30.84 -1.56 -16.79
N THR A 646 31.00 -1.83 -15.48
CA THR A 646 32.11 -2.62 -14.94
C THR A 646 31.59 -3.84 -14.19
N ASP A 647 32.20 -4.99 -14.43
CA ASP A 647 31.95 -6.22 -13.67
C ASP A 647 32.83 -6.28 -12.42
N TYR A 648 32.20 -6.50 -11.27
CA TYR A 648 32.84 -6.65 -9.98
C TYR A 648 32.67 -8.08 -9.47
N ALA A 649 33.79 -8.80 -9.38
CA ALA A 649 33.82 -10.14 -8.80
C ALA A 649 33.53 -10.08 -7.30
N ILE A 650 32.55 -10.87 -6.86
CA ILE A 650 32.17 -11.01 -5.46
C ILE A 650 32.86 -12.26 -4.90
N PRO A 651 33.51 -12.16 -3.72
CA PRO A 651 34.17 -13.32 -3.12
C PRO A 651 33.18 -14.45 -2.78
N LEU A 652 33.63 -15.68 -3.02
CA LEU A 652 32.96 -16.91 -2.58
C LEU A 652 33.83 -17.57 -1.50
N ASP A 653 34.14 -18.87 -1.63
CA ASP A 653 35.06 -19.53 -0.70
C ASP A 653 36.53 -19.25 -1.06
N PRO A 654 37.31 -18.54 -0.22
CA PRO A 654 38.71 -18.26 -0.52
C PRO A 654 39.60 -19.52 -0.42
N SER A 655 39.13 -20.58 0.25
CA SER A 655 39.87 -21.83 0.41
C SER A 655 39.64 -22.83 -0.74
N ASP A 656 38.60 -22.62 -1.54
CA ASP A 656 38.24 -23.46 -2.67
C ASP A 656 37.81 -22.60 -3.88
N PRO A 657 38.71 -22.38 -4.86
CA PRO A 657 38.40 -21.63 -6.07
C PRO A 657 37.30 -22.25 -6.96
N SER A 658 36.95 -23.52 -6.74
CA SER A 658 35.85 -24.17 -7.46
C SER A 658 34.48 -23.97 -6.79
N SER A 659 34.49 -23.51 -5.54
CA SER A 659 33.28 -23.31 -4.75
C SER A 659 32.33 -22.31 -5.40
N GLN A 660 31.05 -22.66 -5.41
CA GLN A 660 29.97 -21.82 -5.93
C GLN A 660 29.24 -21.03 -4.83
N ALA A 661 29.74 -21.07 -3.60
CA ALA A 661 29.17 -20.34 -2.47
C ALA A 661 30.24 -20.16 -1.38
N GLY A 662 30.13 -19.11 -0.57
CA GLY A 662 30.91 -19.02 0.65
C GLY A 662 30.38 -19.94 1.77
N ASN A 663 31.14 -20.05 2.85
CA ASN A 663 30.86 -20.97 3.95
C ASN A 663 29.60 -20.60 4.73
N LEU A 664 29.34 -19.30 4.92
CA LEU A 664 28.16 -18.85 5.64
C LEU A 664 26.89 -19.08 4.80
N THR A 665 26.95 -18.80 3.51
CA THR A 665 25.85 -19.06 2.56
C THR A 665 25.48 -20.55 2.55
N LYS A 666 26.47 -21.46 2.47
CA LYS A 666 26.24 -22.92 2.57
C LYS A 666 25.61 -23.30 3.90
N ARG A 667 26.12 -22.78 5.01
CA ARG A 667 25.58 -23.07 6.36
C ARG A 667 24.11 -22.67 6.49
N PHE A 668 23.70 -21.52 5.96
CA PHE A 668 22.29 -21.13 5.94
C PHE A 668 21.44 -22.07 5.08
N ALA A 669 21.91 -22.41 3.87
CA ALA A 669 21.22 -23.35 2.99
C ALA A 669 20.98 -24.70 3.69
N ASP A 670 22.04 -25.28 4.25
CA ASP A 670 22.00 -26.60 4.89
C ASP A 670 21.14 -26.60 6.16
N THR A 671 21.24 -25.55 6.98
CA THR A 671 20.45 -25.45 8.22
C THR A 671 18.96 -25.30 7.91
N ILE A 672 18.60 -24.37 7.02
CA ILE A 672 17.19 -24.14 6.66
C ILE A 672 16.60 -25.39 5.99
N MET A 673 17.35 -26.00 5.07
CA MET A 673 16.92 -27.24 4.43
C MET A 673 16.78 -28.38 5.46
N GLY A 674 17.73 -28.53 6.39
CA GLY A 674 17.63 -29.51 7.47
C GLY A 674 16.37 -29.33 8.31
N ILE A 675 15.95 -28.08 8.58
CA ILE A 675 14.69 -27.77 9.27
C ILE A 675 13.48 -28.13 8.39
N GLN A 676 13.48 -27.74 7.11
CA GLN A 676 12.39 -28.00 6.17
C GLN A 676 12.06 -29.50 6.05
N TYR A 677 13.08 -30.35 6.01
CA TYR A 677 12.93 -31.81 5.94
C TYR A 677 12.79 -32.49 7.31
N GLY A 678 12.76 -31.73 8.41
CA GLY A 678 12.66 -32.27 9.77
C GLY A 678 13.91 -33.04 10.24
N GLU A 679 15.04 -32.88 9.56
CA GLU A 679 16.34 -33.44 9.96
C GLU A 679 16.91 -32.70 11.17
N ILE A 680 16.63 -31.40 11.25
CA ILE A 680 16.89 -30.53 12.39
C ILE A 680 15.54 -30.22 13.04
N PRO A 681 15.25 -30.72 14.25
CA PRO A 681 14.03 -30.39 14.96
C PRO A 681 13.92 -28.88 15.20
N HIS A 682 12.82 -28.28 14.77
CA HIS A 682 12.53 -26.86 14.97
C HIS A 682 11.02 -26.60 14.89
N GLU A 683 10.53 -25.62 15.64
CA GLU A 683 9.12 -25.18 15.59
C GLU A 683 8.70 -24.64 14.21
N TRP A 684 9.68 -24.27 13.39
CA TRP A 684 9.46 -23.76 12.04
C TRP A 684 9.04 -24.86 11.06
N SER A 685 9.25 -26.12 11.42
CA SER A 685 8.91 -27.30 10.61
C SER A 685 7.59 -27.88 11.11
N VAL A 686 6.49 -27.35 10.58
CA VAL A 686 5.12 -27.71 10.99
C VAL A 686 4.69 -28.99 10.28
N VAL A 687 4.33 -30.02 11.04
CA VAL A 687 3.83 -31.29 10.50
C VAL A 687 2.34 -31.15 10.16
N VAL A 688 1.98 -31.49 8.92
CA VAL A 688 0.58 -31.55 8.50
C VAL A 688 -0.06 -32.79 9.10
N LYS A 689 -1.16 -32.61 9.84
CA LYS A 689 -1.88 -33.71 10.51
C LYS A 689 -3.01 -34.23 9.61
N PRO A 690 -3.21 -35.55 9.52
CA PRO A 690 -4.29 -36.16 8.72
C PRO A 690 -5.71 -35.78 9.18
#